data_AF-A0A3B1E9A4-F1
#
_entry.id   AF-A0A3B1E9A4-F1
#
_cell.length_a   1.000
_cell.length_b   1.000
_cell.length_c   1.000
_cell.angle_alpha   90.00
_cell.angle_beta   90.00
_cell.angle_gamma   90.00
#
_symmetry.space_group_name_H-M   'P 1'
#
loop_
_entity.id
_entity.type
_entity.pdbx_description
1 polymer ?
#
loop_
_entity_poly.entity_id
_entity_poly.type
_entity_poly.pdbx_seq_one_letter_code
_entity_poly.pdbx_strand_id
1 'polypeptide(L)'
;MYYMLTRNIFIVFLILLVVGCGEGESIHIQLDNQIINNNKTTQYIPGFVALGPLSGATVEIYELDKKGSEKLIYTTTSSIGDVSSAGKFKVPLFLIKDNKFYKIVAKGGEDTDKNDDGIDDGPTENNGMLRAIINSDTLHTINKINITLASEIIFQMIKNELSSSFTNSSLLKSINTKAKLILPNTKATIKDIVNFAPSINPANFNSAGVSDPSSAVLGILKGIEPNPPANTAPTISGTPTTSVDENNSYSFTPTSSDAEGDILNFSIANKPSWADFNTTTGQLSGIPDFNISNKTLNQDYSIIITVKDSSEANDTLSFTLTVNNINRAPTFTSNGIYTVIYDNKSVQNIDINVLDIDGDDINLTLETSAPTWISIFKSENNFSLNIDFTNKNNEDNNYTFDILATDGDLNTTVSHTLIVLNSYDSDGDFIPNDIEDFIGSDKLDSDENNNNVVDGKELEGDRGDQFFKYQWHLENKGLAMNDSNVSPVIGNDLNIFNTYHKYMGYNKGNRIKVHIVDTGTQMNHEDLSDNFDLINSYKIDFDNLPTISKGNDPTSVTKETHGTMVAGIVGARAFNGLGLRGVAPFVSISATNFIQDGSVYPDMLDTIWKDPNIDIFNNSWGSKEIYKRFLYEQYMESGTTTGRDRKGAIYVFAAGNGREIGDNSNFDYTTGNRFVITVAAINSHNYYSSYSTPGANNLVSAYGGEYYTTGPTIATTNIEGESYITNTWVDDTNFKYSNKMNGTSSAAPMVSGSLALVLEACPDLGWRDIKYLIAKTSTKIDVNNSSWTINSAGFNFSEDYGFGLINIQSIITECRTKNYTNLSPERNITKTYSINEELNTSDFTQNWKVYNLKVDQNITLEWIGITIDSNITSPSTFNIHIRSPNNTRIDLYNIYVNNNSIIGFPSSWLDGGHRFGTNAFMGENSMGNWEILIRNYLNREKIGYLKNIKLEMYGH
;
A
#
# COMPACT_ATOMS: atom_id res chain seq x y z
N MET A 1 -0.98 -54.77 -4.58
CA MET A 1 0.34 -55.34 -4.24
C MET A 1 1.42 -54.25 -4.32
N TYR A 2 1.26 -53.20 -3.52
CA TYR A 2 2.32 -52.26 -3.12
C TYR A 2 1.81 -51.54 -1.87
N TYR A 3 1.66 -52.34 -0.82
CA TYR A 3 1.57 -51.96 0.58
C TYR A 3 2.76 -52.69 1.23
N MET A 4 3.41 -52.05 2.20
CA MET A 4 4.59 -52.50 2.97
C MET A 4 5.96 -52.01 2.50
N LEU A 5 6.31 -50.80 2.94
CA LEU A 5 7.43 -50.63 3.89
C LEU A 5 7.31 -49.26 4.57
N THR A 6 6.58 -49.29 5.69
CA THR A 6 6.44 -48.22 6.67
C THR A 6 7.59 -48.22 7.68
N ARG A 7 8.03 -47.00 8.03
CA ARG A 7 8.25 -46.45 9.39
C ARG A 7 9.57 -46.68 10.15
N ASN A 8 9.93 -45.57 10.84
CA ASN A 8 10.71 -45.36 12.07
C ASN A 8 12.17 -44.88 11.85
N ILE A 9 12.71 -43.80 12.45
CA ILE A 9 12.36 -42.99 13.63
C ILE A 9 13.14 -41.64 13.61
N PHE A 10 12.48 -40.56 14.08
CA PHE A 10 13.00 -39.24 14.50
C PHE A 10 13.97 -39.35 15.71
N ILE A 11 14.95 -38.44 15.90
CA ILE A 11 15.40 -37.85 17.20
C ILE A 11 16.60 -36.89 16.97
N VAL A 12 16.43 -35.56 17.07
CA VAL A 12 16.76 -34.59 18.17
C VAL A 12 18.12 -33.85 18.05
N PHE A 13 18.02 -32.55 17.76
CA PHE A 13 18.75 -31.34 18.21
C PHE A 13 20.26 -31.30 18.61
N LEU A 14 20.97 -30.38 17.90
CA LEU A 14 21.89 -29.29 18.32
C LEU A 14 23.17 -29.54 19.18
N ILE A 15 24.33 -29.02 18.72
CA ILE A 15 25.20 -28.02 19.40
C ILE A 15 26.46 -27.68 18.52
N LEU A 16 26.55 -26.38 18.15
CA LEU A 16 27.69 -25.44 17.91
C LEU A 16 29.04 -25.83 17.19
N LEU A 17 29.29 -25.07 16.11
CA LEU A 17 30.49 -24.28 15.69
C LEU A 17 31.89 -24.91 15.39
N VAL A 18 32.54 -24.34 14.35
CA VAL A 18 34.00 -24.03 14.14
C VAL A 18 34.82 -24.77 13.02
N VAL A 19 35.16 -23.98 11.97
CA VAL A 19 36.45 -23.70 11.27
C VAL A 19 37.34 -24.77 10.57
N GLY A 20 37.83 -24.40 9.37
CA GLY A 20 39.15 -24.74 8.78
C GLY A 20 39.11 -24.86 7.23
N CYS A 21 39.45 -23.88 6.39
CA CYS A 21 40.73 -23.22 6.03
C CYS A 21 41.77 -24.10 5.27
N GLY A 22 42.26 -23.64 4.09
CA GLY A 22 43.45 -24.18 3.40
C GLY A 22 43.65 -23.75 1.92
N GLU A 23 44.81 -23.13 1.63
CA GLU A 23 45.24 -22.35 0.45
C GLU A 23 45.91 -23.12 -0.74
N GLY A 24 46.22 -22.39 -1.85
CA GLY A 24 47.34 -22.59 -2.81
C GLY A 24 46.98 -23.30 -4.14
N GLU A 25 47.48 -22.99 -5.35
CA GLU A 25 48.67 -22.26 -5.84
C GLU A 25 48.52 -21.94 -7.36
N SER A 26 49.29 -20.94 -7.83
CA SER A 26 49.43 -20.47 -9.21
C SER A 26 50.48 -21.25 -10.02
N ILE A 27 50.27 -21.50 -11.32
CA ILE A 27 51.32 -21.94 -12.26
C ILE A 27 51.43 -20.96 -13.45
N HIS A 28 52.61 -20.35 -13.59
CA HIS A 28 53.08 -19.60 -14.76
C HIS A 28 53.66 -20.56 -15.82
N ILE A 29 53.27 -20.41 -17.08
CA ILE A 29 54.05 -20.91 -18.24
C ILE A 29 54.22 -19.76 -19.23
N GLN A 30 55.48 -19.43 -19.50
CA GLN A 30 55.94 -18.53 -20.54
C GLN A 30 56.37 -19.37 -21.74
N LEU A 31 55.86 -19.10 -22.95
CA LEU A 31 56.50 -19.54 -24.20
C LEU A 31 56.20 -18.56 -25.34
N ASP A 32 57.27 -18.22 -26.02
CA ASP A 32 57.42 -17.22 -27.06
C ASP A 32 56.75 -17.59 -28.41
N ASN A 33 56.12 -16.57 -28.98
CA ASN A 33 56.14 -16.11 -30.37
C ASN A 33 55.93 -17.05 -31.60
N GLN A 34 54.94 -16.59 -32.38
CA GLN A 34 54.75 -16.61 -33.84
C GLN A 34 54.21 -17.89 -34.53
N ILE A 35 52.97 -17.78 -35.04
CA ILE A 35 52.61 -17.87 -36.48
C ILE A 35 51.23 -17.21 -36.66
N ILE A 36 51.14 -16.32 -37.66
CA ILE A 36 49.93 -15.61 -38.10
C ILE A 36 49.05 -16.57 -38.90
N ASN A 37 47.74 -16.64 -38.59
CA ASN A 37 46.73 -17.12 -39.51
C ASN A 37 45.42 -16.31 -39.40
N ASN A 38 44.99 -15.79 -40.55
CA ASN A 38 43.85 -14.91 -40.76
C ASN A 38 42.50 -15.64 -40.67
N ASN A 39 41.87 -15.67 -39.48
CA ASN A 39 40.43 -15.91 -39.34
C ASN A 39 39.82 -14.86 -38.42
N LYS A 40 39.11 -13.86 -38.99
CA LYS A 40 38.41 -12.79 -38.25
C LYS A 40 37.19 -13.27 -37.43
N THR A 41 36.86 -14.56 -37.42
CA THR A 41 35.56 -15.06 -36.93
C THR A 41 35.45 -15.28 -35.42
N THR A 42 36.52 -15.12 -34.62
CA THR A 42 36.46 -15.28 -33.15
C THR A 42 37.42 -14.35 -32.38
N GLN A 43 37.85 -13.23 -32.97
CA GLN A 43 38.88 -12.39 -32.35
C GLN A 43 38.28 -11.46 -31.28
N TYR A 44 38.82 -11.52 -30.06
CA TYR A 44 38.48 -10.63 -28.95
C TYR A 44 39.73 -9.86 -28.51
N ILE A 45 39.52 -8.63 -28.04
CA ILE A 45 40.55 -7.86 -27.31
C ILE A 45 40.22 -7.87 -25.83
N PRO A 46 41.16 -8.24 -24.95
CA PRO A 46 40.96 -8.13 -23.51
C PRO A 46 40.81 -6.66 -23.10
N GLY A 47 39.78 -6.39 -22.32
CA GLY A 47 39.50 -5.09 -21.73
C GLY A 47 39.71 -5.09 -20.21
N PHE A 48 40.02 -3.94 -19.65
CA PHE A 48 40.09 -3.72 -18.21
C PHE A 48 39.45 -2.38 -17.83
N VAL A 49 38.66 -2.33 -16.76
CA VAL A 49 38.09 -1.09 -16.22
C VAL A 49 38.79 -0.76 -14.91
N ALA A 50 39.40 0.41 -14.81
CA ALA A 50 40.25 0.80 -13.67
C ALA A 50 39.92 2.20 -13.14
N LEU A 51 39.44 2.22 -11.89
CA LEU A 51 39.46 3.32 -10.92
C LEU A 51 39.93 2.77 -9.55
N GLY A 52 40.64 1.63 -9.56
CA GLY A 52 40.30 0.39 -8.85
C GLY A 52 39.71 -0.73 -9.76
N PRO A 53 40.01 -2.04 -9.57
CA PRO A 53 39.40 -3.12 -10.38
C PRO A 53 37.89 -3.20 -10.17
N LEU A 54 37.09 -2.72 -11.13
CA LEU A 54 35.64 -2.71 -10.98
C LEU A 54 35.02 -4.11 -11.19
N SER A 55 34.60 -4.73 -10.09
CA SER A 55 33.92 -6.01 -10.03
C SER A 55 32.45 -5.89 -10.44
N GLY A 56 31.99 -6.70 -11.39
CA GLY A 56 30.57 -6.76 -11.76
C GLY A 56 29.99 -5.54 -12.49
N ALA A 57 30.83 -4.62 -12.99
CA ALA A 57 30.39 -3.45 -13.73
C ALA A 57 29.78 -3.82 -15.09
N THR A 58 28.71 -3.15 -15.48
CA THR A 58 28.12 -3.29 -16.82
C THR A 58 28.96 -2.52 -17.82
N VAL A 59 29.45 -3.18 -18.87
CA VAL A 59 30.24 -2.60 -19.95
C VAL A 59 29.44 -2.62 -21.26
N GLU A 60 29.18 -1.44 -21.81
CA GLU A 60 28.39 -1.22 -23.03
C GLU A 60 29.27 -0.62 -24.14
N ILE A 61 29.14 -1.11 -25.36
CA ILE A 61 29.87 -0.62 -26.54
C ILE A 61 28.88 -0.02 -27.53
N TYR A 62 29.09 1.24 -27.88
CA TYR A 62 28.28 2.00 -28.82
C TYR A 62 29.05 2.30 -30.09
N GLU A 63 28.46 2.03 -31.26
CA GLU A 63 28.90 2.58 -32.55
C GLU A 63 28.45 4.05 -32.65
N LEU A 64 29.37 4.95 -32.99
CA LEU A 64 29.07 6.36 -33.20
C LEU A 64 28.90 6.68 -34.69
N ASP A 65 27.88 7.48 -35.02
CA ASP A 65 27.77 8.11 -36.32
C ASP A 65 28.49 9.48 -36.37
N LYS A 66 28.56 10.10 -37.55
CA LYS A 66 29.26 11.39 -37.75
C LYS A 66 28.57 12.60 -37.10
N LYS A 67 27.39 12.41 -36.50
CA LYS A 67 26.61 13.43 -35.78
C LYS A 67 26.60 13.17 -34.26
N GLY A 68 27.35 12.17 -33.80
CA GLY A 68 27.37 11.79 -32.38
C GLY A 68 26.26 10.86 -31.95
N SER A 69 25.38 10.42 -32.85
CA SER A 69 24.31 9.49 -32.47
C SER A 69 24.91 8.13 -32.11
N GLU A 70 24.38 7.53 -31.05
CA GLU A 70 24.94 6.34 -30.44
C GLU A 70 24.04 5.12 -30.72
N LYS A 71 24.65 4.03 -31.18
CA LYS A 71 23.96 2.74 -31.35
C LYS A 71 24.65 1.68 -30.50
N LEU A 72 23.96 1.17 -29.48
CA LEU A 72 24.45 0.04 -28.68
C LEU A 72 24.64 -1.19 -29.58
N ILE A 73 25.84 -1.79 -29.54
CA ILE A 73 26.19 -2.96 -30.35
C ILE A 73 26.64 -4.17 -29.52
N TYR A 74 27.01 -3.97 -28.26
CA TYR A 74 27.44 -5.05 -27.38
C TYR A 74 27.32 -4.64 -25.91
N THR A 75 26.90 -5.57 -25.06
CA THR A 75 26.88 -5.42 -23.61
C THR A 75 27.52 -6.65 -22.97
N THR A 76 28.35 -6.43 -21.97
CA THR A 76 28.98 -7.47 -21.16
C THR A 76 29.11 -6.99 -19.72
N THR A 77 29.61 -7.85 -18.84
CA THR A 77 29.86 -7.53 -17.43
C THR A 77 31.34 -7.78 -17.17
N SER A 78 32.01 -6.88 -16.43
CA SER A 78 33.37 -7.13 -15.99
C SER A 78 33.42 -8.33 -15.05
N SER A 79 34.55 -9.03 -15.03
CA SER A 79 34.77 -10.17 -14.15
C SER A 79 34.60 -9.75 -12.69
N ILE A 80 34.01 -10.65 -11.91
CA ILE A 80 33.86 -10.56 -10.46
C ILE A 80 35.06 -11.27 -9.83
N GLY A 81 35.67 -10.69 -8.79
CA GLY A 81 36.78 -11.30 -8.07
C GLY A 81 37.58 -10.33 -7.22
N ASP A 82 38.75 -10.76 -6.78
CA ASP A 82 39.75 -9.94 -6.06
C ASP A 82 40.48 -8.96 -7.00
N VAL A 83 41.38 -8.13 -6.45
CA VAL A 83 42.18 -7.15 -7.20
C VAL A 83 42.91 -7.75 -8.42
N SER A 84 43.25 -9.04 -8.38
CA SER A 84 43.96 -9.74 -9.47
C SER A 84 43.04 -10.23 -10.60
N SER A 85 41.74 -10.37 -10.33
CA SER A 85 40.77 -11.06 -11.17
C SER A 85 39.54 -10.23 -11.55
N ALA A 86 39.19 -9.18 -10.80
CA ALA A 86 38.11 -8.24 -11.11
C ALA A 86 38.41 -7.31 -12.29
N GLY A 87 37.40 -6.63 -12.83
CA GLY A 87 37.58 -5.55 -13.82
C GLY A 87 37.85 -5.97 -15.26
N LYS A 88 38.01 -7.27 -15.56
CA LYS A 88 38.35 -7.76 -16.91
C LYS A 88 37.10 -7.99 -17.75
N PHE A 89 37.13 -7.58 -19.02
CA PHE A 89 36.08 -7.84 -19.99
C PHE A 89 36.67 -8.20 -21.37
N LYS A 90 35.83 -8.45 -22.38
CA LYS A 90 36.28 -8.75 -23.76
C LYS A 90 35.53 -7.89 -24.77
N VAL A 91 36.27 -7.33 -25.72
CA VAL A 91 35.71 -6.59 -26.87
C VAL A 91 35.69 -7.50 -28.11
N PRO A 92 34.51 -7.83 -28.66
CA PRO A 92 34.39 -8.66 -29.86
C PRO A 92 34.78 -7.87 -31.13
N LEU A 93 35.94 -8.15 -31.72
CA LEU A 93 36.41 -7.44 -32.92
C LEU A 93 35.54 -7.70 -34.17
N PHE A 94 34.79 -8.80 -34.21
CA PHE A 94 33.90 -9.11 -35.33
C PHE A 94 32.66 -8.19 -35.40
N LEU A 95 32.36 -7.43 -34.34
CA LEU A 95 31.29 -6.41 -34.33
C LEU A 95 31.79 -5.01 -34.74
N ILE A 96 33.11 -4.85 -34.91
CA ILE A 96 33.76 -3.58 -35.22
C ILE A 96 33.83 -3.40 -36.74
N LYS A 97 33.25 -2.30 -37.22
CA LYS A 97 33.24 -1.89 -38.63
C LYS A 97 34.37 -0.91 -38.89
N ASP A 98 34.97 -1.01 -40.07
CA ASP A 98 36.01 -0.10 -40.51
C ASP A 98 35.52 1.35 -40.60
N ASN A 99 36.43 2.30 -40.35
CA ASN A 99 36.21 3.75 -40.45
C ASN A 99 35.06 4.27 -39.54
N LYS A 100 34.99 3.76 -38.30
CA LYS A 100 34.02 4.17 -37.28
C LYS A 100 34.70 4.52 -35.96
N PHE A 101 33.99 5.28 -35.13
CA PHE A 101 34.34 5.50 -33.73
C PHE A 101 33.41 4.72 -32.82
N TYR A 102 33.94 4.31 -31.68
CA TYR A 102 33.25 3.54 -30.67
C TYR A 102 33.38 4.22 -29.31
N LYS A 103 32.27 4.29 -28.60
CA LYS A 103 32.22 4.69 -27.18
C LYS A 103 32.03 3.44 -26.34
N ILE A 104 32.94 3.20 -25.41
CA ILE A 104 32.82 2.12 -24.43
C ILE A 104 32.50 2.75 -23.08
N VAL A 105 31.43 2.29 -22.45
CA VAL A 105 30.89 2.82 -21.20
C VAL A 105 30.92 1.74 -20.15
N ALA A 106 31.48 2.03 -18.98
CA ALA A 106 31.39 1.18 -17.80
C ALA A 106 30.56 1.89 -16.71
N LYS A 107 29.55 1.21 -16.17
CA LYS A 107 28.64 1.75 -15.14
C LYS A 107 28.30 0.68 -14.08
N GLY A 108 28.08 1.13 -12.85
CA GLY A 108 27.84 0.27 -11.69
C GLY A 108 29.06 -0.58 -11.33
N GLY A 109 28.82 -1.66 -10.59
CA GLY A 109 29.86 -2.54 -10.04
C GLY A 109 30.42 -2.04 -8.71
N GLU A 110 31.30 -2.83 -8.12
CA GLU A 110 31.99 -2.53 -6.86
C GLU A 110 33.49 -2.38 -7.14
N ASP A 111 34.06 -1.31 -6.60
CA ASP A 111 35.50 -1.09 -6.57
C ASP A 111 36.11 -1.90 -5.43
N THR A 112 37.00 -2.84 -5.78
CA THR A 112 37.65 -3.75 -4.82
C THR A 112 39.00 -3.24 -4.31
N ASP A 113 39.50 -2.11 -4.82
CA ASP A 113 40.78 -1.49 -4.42
C ASP A 113 40.60 0.04 -4.41
N LYS A 114 39.84 0.52 -3.42
CA LYS A 114 39.37 1.91 -3.33
C LYS A 114 40.49 2.96 -3.42
N ASN A 115 41.70 2.62 -2.99
CA ASN A 115 42.83 3.52 -2.90
C ASN A 115 43.90 3.28 -4.00
N ASP A 116 43.66 2.34 -4.92
CA ASP A 116 44.54 1.95 -6.03
C ASP A 116 45.96 1.49 -5.58
N ASP A 117 46.11 0.95 -4.36
CA ASP A 117 47.41 0.53 -3.84
C ASP A 117 47.77 -0.94 -4.16
N GLY A 118 46.82 -1.68 -4.75
CA GLY A 118 46.97 -3.08 -5.11
C GLY A 118 46.52 -4.07 -4.04
N ILE A 119 45.92 -3.60 -2.94
CA ILE A 119 45.39 -4.40 -1.84
C ILE A 119 43.86 -4.38 -1.88
N ASP A 120 43.24 -5.52 -1.57
CA ASP A 120 41.78 -5.60 -1.46
C ASP A 120 41.32 -4.86 -0.20
N ASP A 121 40.74 -3.68 -0.38
CA ASP A 121 40.23 -2.80 0.68
C ASP A 121 38.74 -3.02 0.99
N GLY A 122 38.11 -4.01 0.33
CA GLY A 122 36.68 -4.31 0.41
C GLY A 122 35.83 -3.49 -0.57
N PRO A 123 34.62 -3.98 -0.91
CA PRO A 123 33.81 -3.44 -1.99
C PRO A 123 33.26 -2.05 -1.64
N THR A 124 33.58 -1.07 -2.48
CA THR A 124 32.92 0.24 -2.48
C THR A 124 32.05 0.38 -3.72
N GLU A 125 30.77 0.70 -3.55
CA GLU A 125 29.85 0.85 -4.68
C GLU A 125 30.31 1.99 -5.61
N ASN A 126 30.50 1.68 -6.89
CA ASN A 126 30.79 2.68 -7.91
C ASN A 126 29.50 3.33 -8.41
N ASN A 127 29.21 4.52 -7.88
CA ASN A 127 28.09 5.37 -8.33
C ASN A 127 28.42 6.19 -9.60
N GLY A 128 29.64 6.08 -10.13
CA GLY A 128 30.14 6.82 -11.29
C GLY A 128 30.04 6.07 -12.63
N MET A 129 30.39 6.76 -13.71
CA MET A 129 30.46 6.20 -15.06
C MET A 129 31.79 6.57 -15.72
N LEU A 130 32.50 5.58 -16.26
CA LEU A 130 33.73 5.76 -17.02
C LEU A 130 33.50 5.52 -18.50
N ARG A 131 34.12 6.34 -19.36
CA ARG A 131 33.97 6.27 -20.82
C ARG A 131 35.31 6.30 -21.53
N ALA A 132 35.40 5.55 -22.62
CA ALA A 132 36.52 5.57 -23.54
C ALA A 132 36.03 5.75 -24.98
N ILE A 133 36.76 6.54 -25.77
CA ILE A 133 36.51 6.76 -27.19
C ILE A 133 37.67 6.20 -27.99
N ILE A 134 37.37 5.42 -29.03
CA ILE A 134 38.39 4.77 -29.86
C ILE A 134 37.92 4.61 -31.32
N ASN A 135 38.82 4.80 -32.29
CA ASN A 135 38.53 4.50 -33.70
C ASN A 135 38.85 3.04 -34.04
N SER A 136 38.13 2.49 -35.04
CA SER A 136 38.27 1.12 -35.53
C SER A 136 39.72 0.71 -35.81
N ASP A 137 40.52 1.59 -36.41
CA ASP A 137 41.89 1.27 -36.82
C ASP A 137 42.82 1.10 -35.61
N THR A 138 42.61 1.91 -34.57
CA THR A 138 43.33 1.72 -33.31
C THR A 138 42.84 0.48 -32.59
N LEU A 139 41.52 0.25 -32.56
CA LEU A 139 40.96 -0.94 -31.93
C LEU A 139 41.49 -2.23 -32.58
N HIS A 140 41.67 -2.28 -33.90
CA HIS A 140 42.26 -3.45 -34.58
C HIS A 140 43.78 -3.63 -34.39
N THR A 141 44.49 -2.66 -33.81
CA THR A 141 45.96 -2.67 -33.69
C THR A 141 46.46 -2.66 -32.24
N ILE A 142 45.58 -2.67 -31.25
CA ILE A 142 45.91 -2.81 -29.83
C ILE A 142 45.69 -4.26 -29.36
N ASN A 143 46.47 -4.67 -28.36
CA ASN A 143 46.38 -6.01 -27.75
C ASN A 143 45.57 -6.02 -26.44
N LYS A 144 45.21 -4.85 -25.90
CA LYS A 144 44.32 -4.65 -24.77
C LYS A 144 43.67 -3.26 -24.83
N ILE A 145 42.60 -3.04 -24.07
CA ILE A 145 41.98 -1.72 -23.88
C ILE A 145 41.66 -1.48 -22.40
N ASN A 146 42.07 -0.33 -21.88
CA ASN A 146 41.76 0.09 -20.52
C ASN A 146 40.76 1.26 -20.55
N ILE A 147 39.75 1.18 -19.70
CA ILE A 147 38.82 2.27 -19.42
C ILE A 147 39.22 2.83 -18.05
N THR A 148 39.80 4.02 -18.05
CA THR A 148 40.41 4.64 -16.86
C THR A 148 40.01 6.10 -16.72
N LEU A 149 40.42 6.75 -15.64
CA LEU A 149 40.25 8.19 -15.49
C LEU A 149 40.88 8.98 -16.66
N ALA A 150 42.00 8.51 -17.24
CA ALA A 150 42.62 9.15 -18.39
C ALA A 150 41.73 9.10 -19.65
N SER A 151 41.02 7.99 -19.87
CA SER A 151 40.08 7.90 -20.99
C SER A 151 38.82 8.75 -20.76
N GLU A 152 38.36 8.85 -19.51
CA GLU A 152 37.22 9.70 -19.15
C GLU A 152 37.56 11.18 -19.31
N ILE A 153 38.76 11.62 -18.92
CA ILE A 153 39.21 13.00 -19.15
C ILE A 153 39.22 13.32 -20.65
N ILE A 154 39.75 12.42 -21.49
CA ILE A 154 39.68 12.60 -22.96
C ILE A 154 38.24 12.72 -23.43
N PHE A 155 37.34 11.84 -22.97
CA PHE A 155 35.93 11.90 -23.32
C PHE A 155 35.31 13.24 -22.93
N GLN A 156 35.52 13.72 -21.70
CA GLN A 156 35.00 15.00 -21.23
C GLN A 156 35.54 16.18 -22.05
N MET A 157 36.81 16.15 -22.44
CA MET A 157 37.40 17.19 -23.28
C MET A 157 36.80 17.21 -24.69
N ILE A 158 36.35 16.08 -25.25
CA ILE A 158 35.80 16.00 -26.62
C ILE A 158 34.28 15.91 -26.68
N LYS A 159 33.55 15.86 -25.56
CA LYS A 159 32.10 15.62 -25.56
C LYS A 159 31.30 16.59 -26.42
N ASN A 160 31.70 17.86 -26.45
CA ASN A 160 31.05 18.87 -27.28
C ASN A 160 31.32 18.64 -28.79
N GLU A 161 32.51 18.16 -29.13
CA GLU A 161 32.85 17.78 -30.52
C GLU A 161 32.06 16.54 -30.95
N LEU A 162 31.83 15.59 -30.04
CA LEU A 162 30.99 14.42 -30.29
C LEU A 162 29.53 14.80 -30.51
N SER A 163 28.99 15.79 -29.79
CA SER A 163 27.63 16.31 -30.00
C SER A 163 27.45 17.18 -31.25
N SER A 164 28.56 17.48 -31.95
CA SER A 164 28.57 18.24 -33.20
C SER A 164 28.84 17.33 -34.40
N SER A 165 28.60 17.79 -35.62
CA SER A 165 29.02 17.02 -36.80
C SER A 165 30.54 16.97 -36.90
N PHE A 166 31.13 15.78 -36.89
CA PHE A 166 32.58 15.58 -37.02
C PHE A 166 32.97 14.70 -38.20
N THR A 167 34.23 14.81 -38.61
CA THR A 167 34.87 13.84 -39.51
C THR A 167 35.79 12.94 -38.70
N ASN A 168 36.03 11.71 -39.14
CA ASN A 168 36.92 10.80 -38.41
C ASN A 168 38.34 11.36 -38.28
N SER A 169 38.82 12.09 -39.28
CA SER A 169 40.14 12.74 -39.25
C SER A 169 40.19 13.93 -38.30
N SER A 170 39.15 14.77 -38.23
CA SER A 170 39.11 15.89 -37.28
C SER A 170 39.02 15.39 -35.83
N LEU A 171 38.19 14.39 -35.56
CA LEU A 171 38.02 13.83 -34.22
C LEU A 171 39.28 13.10 -33.76
N LEU A 172 39.91 12.27 -34.62
CA LEU A 172 41.17 11.60 -34.28
C LEU A 172 42.31 12.61 -34.02
N LYS A 173 42.37 13.69 -34.79
CA LYS A 173 43.34 14.77 -34.56
C LYS A 173 43.10 15.47 -33.23
N SER A 174 41.85 15.76 -32.88
CA SER A 174 41.48 16.37 -31.60
C SER A 174 41.85 15.47 -30.43
N ILE A 175 41.49 14.19 -30.48
CA ILE A 175 41.82 13.22 -29.44
C ILE A 175 43.34 13.08 -29.28
N ASN A 176 44.09 12.94 -30.37
CA ASN A 176 45.56 12.85 -30.30
C ASN A 176 46.21 14.14 -29.80
N THR A 177 45.59 15.31 -30.03
CA THR A 177 46.09 16.58 -29.49
C THR A 177 45.88 16.62 -27.97
N LYS A 178 44.71 16.18 -27.50
CA LYS A 178 44.36 16.11 -26.07
C LYS A 178 45.13 15.02 -25.33
N ALA A 179 45.44 13.90 -25.98
CA ALA A 179 46.25 12.82 -25.42
C ALA A 179 47.65 13.29 -25.01
N LYS A 180 48.24 14.24 -25.76
CA LYS A 180 49.56 14.84 -25.45
C LYS A 180 49.53 15.76 -24.23
N LEU A 181 48.35 16.20 -23.79
CA LEU A 181 48.19 17.02 -22.59
C LEU A 181 48.14 16.15 -21.32
N ILE A 182 47.76 14.88 -21.44
CA ILE A 182 47.52 13.98 -20.29
C ILE A 182 48.72 13.08 -20.01
N LEU A 183 49.40 12.58 -21.06
CA LEU A 183 50.59 11.74 -20.89
C LEU A 183 51.86 12.57 -21.12
N PRO A 184 52.91 12.44 -20.28
CA PRO A 184 54.16 13.23 -20.38
C PRO A 184 55.01 12.95 -21.64
N ASN A 185 54.45 12.27 -22.65
CA ASN A 185 55.08 11.95 -23.93
C ASN A 185 54.47 12.81 -25.05
N THR A 186 55.28 13.67 -25.67
CA THR A 186 54.84 14.59 -26.75
C THR A 186 54.36 13.89 -28.04
N LYS A 187 54.52 12.56 -28.12
CA LYS A 187 53.98 11.71 -29.20
C LYS A 187 52.73 10.91 -28.81
N ALA A 188 52.15 11.15 -27.63
CA ALA A 188 50.98 10.41 -27.17
C ALA A 188 49.80 10.50 -28.15
N THR A 189 49.14 9.37 -28.35
CA THR A 189 47.99 9.18 -29.21
C THR A 189 46.84 8.56 -28.43
N ILE A 190 45.67 8.45 -29.07
CA ILE A 190 44.52 7.72 -28.56
C ILE A 190 44.89 6.28 -28.14
N LYS A 191 45.82 5.65 -28.87
CA LYS A 191 46.35 4.32 -28.56
C LYS A 191 47.07 4.30 -27.21
N ASP A 192 47.79 5.35 -26.86
CA ASP A 192 48.54 5.41 -25.62
C ASP A 192 47.62 5.65 -24.42
N ILE A 193 46.55 6.45 -24.60
CA ILE A 193 45.53 6.67 -23.56
C ILE A 193 44.79 5.37 -23.23
N VAL A 194 44.34 4.62 -24.25
CA VAL A 194 43.59 3.37 -24.01
C VAL A 194 44.49 2.18 -23.64
N ASN A 195 45.82 2.28 -23.79
CA ASN A 195 46.77 1.28 -23.28
C ASN A 195 47.34 1.64 -21.91
N PHE A 196 47.13 2.88 -21.45
CA PHE A 196 47.59 3.35 -20.17
C PHE A 196 46.89 2.59 -19.05
N ALA A 197 47.69 1.94 -18.20
CA ALA A 197 47.27 1.40 -16.91
C ALA A 197 48.17 2.06 -15.88
N PRO A 198 47.63 2.80 -14.88
CA PRO A 198 48.43 3.18 -13.73
C PRO A 198 49.02 1.91 -13.12
N SER A 199 50.33 1.88 -12.85
CA SER A 199 50.98 0.69 -12.31
C SER A 199 50.61 0.48 -10.84
N ILE A 200 50.21 -0.75 -10.50
CA ILE A 200 49.92 -1.27 -9.16
C ILE A 200 51.23 -1.44 -8.34
N ASN A 201 52.10 -0.42 -8.30
CA ASN A 201 53.33 -0.48 -7.50
C ASN A 201 53.78 0.92 -7.05
N PRO A 202 53.62 1.26 -5.75
CA PRO A 202 54.02 2.57 -5.21
C PRO A 202 55.54 2.82 -5.23
N ALA A 203 56.38 1.80 -5.46
CA ALA A 203 57.82 1.90 -5.23
C ALA A 203 58.63 2.59 -6.35
N ASN A 204 58.06 2.87 -7.52
CA ASN A 204 58.79 3.53 -8.62
C ASN A 204 58.57 5.05 -8.73
N PHE A 205 57.83 5.68 -7.81
CA PHE A 205 57.61 7.14 -7.81
C PHE A 205 58.70 7.95 -7.07
N ASN A 206 59.64 7.28 -6.39
CA ASN A 206 60.61 7.94 -5.49
C ASN A 206 61.96 8.36 -6.11
N SER A 207 62.12 8.41 -7.43
CA SER A 207 63.34 8.94 -8.07
C SER A 207 63.20 10.31 -8.75
N ALA A 208 62.06 11.00 -8.59
CA ALA A 208 61.86 12.33 -9.18
C ALA A 208 61.20 13.39 -8.26
N GLY A 209 60.92 13.09 -6.98
CA GLY A 209 60.48 14.10 -6.02
C GLY A 209 59.14 14.77 -6.33
N VAL A 210 58.11 14.00 -6.71
CA VAL A 210 56.74 14.48 -6.85
C VAL A 210 55.81 13.59 -6.02
N SER A 211 55.18 14.17 -5.00
CA SER A 211 54.08 13.55 -4.26
C SER A 211 52.78 13.76 -5.02
N ASP A 212 52.09 12.66 -5.31
CA ASP A 212 50.71 12.59 -5.82
C ASP A 212 50.50 12.97 -7.32
N PRO A 213 50.13 11.99 -8.18
CA PRO A 213 49.84 12.21 -9.61
C PRO A 213 48.59 13.06 -9.87
N SER A 214 47.68 13.20 -8.90
CA SER A 214 46.47 14.01 -9.06
C SER A 214 46.79 15.52 -9.06
N SER A 215 47.82 15.93 -8.30
CA SER A 215 48.35 17.30 -8.27
C SER A 215 49.22 17.65 -9.48
N ALA A 216 49.86 16.68 -10.12
CA ALA A 216 50.73 16.92 -11.28
C ALA A 216 49.93 17.23 -12.56
N VAL A 217 48.71 16.70 -12.69
CA VAL A 217 47.81 16.97 -13.83
C VAL A 217 47.18 18.37 -13.73
N LEU A 218 46.98 18.89 -12.52
CA LEU A 218 46.48 20.25 -12.31
C LEU A 218 47.52 21.35 -12.62
N GLY A 219 48.81 21.02 -12.49
CA GLY A 219 49.92 21.94 -12.75
C GLY A 219 50.26 22.16 -14.23
N ILE A 220 49.98 21.19 -15.10
CA ILE A 220 50.31 21.27 -16.54
C ILE A 220 49.27 22.13 -17.31
N LEU A 221 48.07 22.31 -16.77
CA LEU A 221 47.01 23.13 -17.39
C LEU A 221 47.15 24.65 -17.19
N LYS A 222 48.11 25.14 -16.38
CA LYS A 222 48.23 26.57 -16.05
C LYS A 222 49.42 27.30 -16.67
N GLY A 223 50.25 26.65 -17.48
CA GLY A 223 51.47 27.26 -18.03
C GLY A 223 51.52 27.25 -19.55
N ILE A 224 51.47 28.45 -20.15
CA ILE A 224 51.76 28.81 -21.56
C ILE A 224 50.50 28.99 -22.43
N GLU A 225 50.02 30.24 -22.57
CA GLU A 225 50.01 30.99 -23.84
C GLU A 225 49.60 32.47 -23.62
N PRO A 226 49.86 33.37 -24.60
CA PRO A 226 50.24 34.77 -24.38
C PRO A 226 49.04 35.67 -24.07
N ASN A 227 49.34 36.80 -23.41
CA ASN A 227 48.40 37.82 -22.95
C ASN A 227 47.25 38.08 -23.98
N PRO A 228 46.03 37.57 -23.72
CA PRO A 228 44.84 37.95 -24.48
C PRO A 228 44.48 39.41 -24.16
N PRO A 229 43.66 40.08 -24.99
CA PRO A 229 43.09 41.36 -24.60
C PRO A 229 42.42 41.22 -23.23
N ALA A 230 42.55 42.25 -22.38
CA ALA A 230 41.95 42.22 -21.04
C ALA A 230 40.45 41.97 -21.17
N ASN A 231 39.99 40.82 -20.68
CA ASN A 231 38.60 40.42 -20.68
C ASN A 231 37.78 41.40 -19.82
N THR A 232 36.68 41.93 -20.36
CA THR A 232 35.75 42.78 -19.62
C THR A 232 34.69 41.88 -18.99
N ALA A 233 34.39 42.06 -17.70
CA ALA A 233 33.33 41.26 -17.07
C ALA A 233 31.96 41.54 -17.74
N PRO A 234 31.08 40.53 -17.83
CA PRO A 234 29.73 40.71 -18.32
C PRO A 234 28.94 41.62 -17.39
N THR A 235 27.85 42.19 -17.89
CA THR A 235 26.91 43.02 -17.10
C THR A 235 25.58 42.31 -16.93
N ILE A 236 24.96 42.41 -15.76
CA ILE A 236 23.60 41.91 -15.49
C ILE A 236 22.71 43.00 -14.89
N SER A 237 21.47 43.09 -15.37
CA SER A 237 20.48 44.08 -14.94
C SER A 237 19.06 43.53 -15.02
N GLY A 238 18.10 44.21 -14.38
CA GLY A 238 16.68 43.83 -14.41
C GLY A 238 15.96 44.28 -13.15
N THR A 239 14.62 44.26 -13.20
CA THR A 239 13.77 44.59 -12.05
C THR A 239 12.74 43.48 -11.85
N PRO A 240 13.03 42.46 -11.01
CA PRO A 240 12.08 41.40 -10.70
C PRO A 240 10.90 41.92 -9.89
N THR A 241 9.76 41.23 -9.99
CA THR A 241 8.69 41.38 -9.00
C THR A 241 9.18 40.81 -7.67
N THR A 242 9.06 41.57 -6.60
CA THR A 242 9.62 41.21 -5.28
C THR A 242 8.65 40.45 -4.39
N SER A 243 7.42 40.19 -4.86
CA SER A 243 6.43 39.42 -4.12
C SER A 243 5.57 38.57 -5.05
N VAL A 244 5.12 37.41 -4.56
CA VAL A 244 4.15 36.54 -5.21
C VAL A 244 3.32 35.82 -4.16
N ASP A 245 2.02 35.69 -4.36
CA ASP A 245 1.19 34.87 -3.48
C ASP A 245 1.41 33.39 -3.83
N GLU A 246 1.34 32.50 -2.86
CA GLU A 246 1.37 31.05 -3.11
C GLU A 246 0.33 30.62 -4.17
N ASN A 247 0.60 29.51 -4.87
CA ASN A 247 -0.17 28.98 -6.00
C ASN A 247 -0.27 29.89 -7.25
N ASN A 248 0.33 31.09 -7.23
CA ASN A 248 0.42 31.95 -8.42
C ASN A 248 1.78 31.78 -9.12
N SER A 249 1.77 31.78 -10.44
CA SER A 249 2.98 31.65 -11.25
C SER A 249 3.91 32.87 -11.12
N TYR A 250 5.21 32.60 -10.94
CA TYR A 250 6.29 33.59 -10.93
C TYR A 250 7.22 33.38 -12.13
N SER A 251 7.69 34.48 -12.75
CA SER A 251 8.72 34.43 -13.80
C SER A 251 9.52 35.72 -13.85
N PHE A 252 10.85 35.61 -13.89
CA PHE A 252 11.77 36.72 -14.08
C PHE A 252 12.97 36.29 -14.93
N THR A 253 13.30 37.07 -15.95
CA THR A 253 14.50 36.88 -16.78
C THR A 253 15.35 38.17 -16.75
N PRO A 254 16.60 38.12 -16.27
CA PRO A 254 17.48 39.28 -16.27
C PRO A 254 17.96 39.62 -17.69
N THR A 255 18.38 40.86 -17.88
CA THR A 255 19.06 41.32 -19.10
C THR A 255 20.55 41.35 -18.86
N SER A 256 21.33 40.66 -19.71
CA SER A 256 22.78 40.64 -19.61
C SER A 256 23.45 40.90 -20.95
N SER A 257 24.66 41.47 -20.91
CA SER A 257 25.49 41.70 -22.09
C SER A 257 26.97 41.61 -21.77
N ASP A 258 27.74 41.18 -22.76
CA ASP A 258 29.20 41.10 -22.73
C ASP A 258 29.78 41.97 -23.84
N ALA A 259 30.87 42.68 -23.58
CA ALA A 259 31.44 43.63 -24.54
C ALA A 259 32.18 42.92 -25.68
N GLU A 260 32.72 41.73 -25.42
CA GLU A 260 33.46 40.89 -26.35
C GLU A 260 32.56 39.86 -27.05
N GLY A 261 31.32 39.70 -26.58
CA GLY A 261 30.32 38.79 -27.14
C GLY A 261 30.50 37.35 -26.69
N ASP A 262 31.12 37.16 -25.53
CA ASP A 262 31.36 35.86 -24.93
C ASP A 262 30.06 35.11 -24.61
N ILE A 263 30.15 33.77 -24.56
CA ILE A 263 29.04 32.93 -24.14
C ILE A 263 28.84 33.11 -22.63
N LEU A 264 27.63 33.54 -22.26
CA LEU A 264 27.25 33.77 -20.88
C LEU A 264 26.68 32.53 -20.23
N ASN A 265 27.15 32.21 -19.04
CA ASN A 265 26.59 31.18 -18.18
C ASN A 265 26.04 31.81 -16.90
N PHE A 266 24.84 31.40 -16.51
CA PHE A 266 24.19 31.89 -15.31
C PHE A 266 24.21 30.85 -14.21
N SER A 267 24.40 31.32 -12.98
CA SER A 267 24.17 30.54 -11.76
C SER A 267 23.30 31.33 -10.79
N ILE A 268 22.73 30.63 -9.82
CA ILE A 268 21.85 31.21 -8.82
C ILE A 268 22.20 30.68 -7.43
N ALA A 269 22.20 31.56 -6.44
CA ALA A 269 22.28 31.21 -5.03
C ALA A 269 20.95 31.53 -4.33
N ASN A 270 20.66 30.77 -3.26
CA ASN A 270 19.42 30.85 -2.48
C ASN A 270 18.14 30.68 -3.32
N LYS A 271 18.21 29.87 -4.38
CA LYS A 271 17.06 29.52 -5.22
C LYS A 271 16.02 28.76 -4.38
N PRO A 272 14.74 29.18 -4.40
CA PRO A 272 13.66 28.39 -3.81
C PRO A 272 13.60 26.96 -4.39
N SER A 273 13.14 25.99 -3.60
CA SER A 273 12.97 24.59 -4.05
C SER A 273 11.90 24.46 -5.14
N TRP A 274 10.83 25.26 -5.05
CA TRP A 274 9.71 25.29 -5.99
C TRP A 274 10.03 25.97 -7.34
N ALA A 275 11.15 26.69 -7.43
CA ALA A 275 11.51 27.47 -8.62
C ALA A 275 12.51 26.74 -9.50
N ASP A 276 12.29 26.76 -10.82
CA ASP A 276 13.24 26.34 -11.83
C ASP A 276 14.15 27.51 -12.26
N PHE A 277 15.40 27.19 -12.61
CA PHE A 277 16.36 28.18 -13.07
C PHE A 277 17.04 27.74 -14.37
N ASN A 278 16.97 28.59 -15.40
CA ASN A 278 17.61 28.36 -16.68
C ASN A 278 19.02 28.95 -16.68
N THR A 279 20.03 28.09 -16.67
CA THR A 279 21.45 28.50 -16.63
C THR A 279 21.96 29.14 -17.92
N THR A 280 21.17 29.12 -19.01
CA THR A 280 21.50 29.75 -20.29
C THR A 280 20.91 31.15 -20.42
N THR A 281 19.73 31.40 -19.84
CA THR A 281 19.03 32.70 -19.96
C THR A 281 18.99 33.49 -18.65
N GLY A 282 19.35 32.87 -17.53
CA GLY A 282 19.16 33.44 -16.20
C GLY A 282 17.70 33.47 -15.73
N GLN A 283 16.76 32.86 -16.47
CA GLN A 283 15.35 32.88 -16.10
C GLN A 283 15.09 32.07 -14.83
N LEU A 284 14.45 32.71 -13.85
CA LEU A 284 13.87 32.08 -12.66
C LEU A 284 12.35 32.01 -12.84
N SER A 285 11.76 30.82 -12.77
CA SER A 285 10.32 30.64 -12.92
C SER A 285 9.78 29.48 -12.10
N GLY A 286 8.52 29.54 -11.68
CA GLY A 286 7.88 28.44 -10.95
C GLY A 286 6.54 28.85 -10.36
N ILE A 287 5.95 27.95 -9.57
CA ILE A 287 4.74 28.21 -8.79
C ILE A 287 5.09 27.88 -7.33
N PRO A 288 5.07 28.85 -6.40
CA PRO A 288 5.30 28.55 -4.98
C PRO A 288 4.17 27.65 -4.46
N ASP A 289 4.53 26.58 -3.75
CA ASP A 289 3.58 25.72 -3.06
C ASP A 289 3.38 26.15 -1.59
N PHE A 290 2.39 25.56 -0.93
CA PHE A 290 2.06 25.78 0.47
C PHE A 290 3.06 25.13 1.45
N ASN A 291 3.96 24.26 0.99
CA ASN A 291 4.91 23.52 1.85
C ASN A 291 6.14 24.35 2.24
N ILE A 292 5.91 25.61 2.59
CA ILE A 292 6.90 26.53 3.11
C ILE A 292 7.20 26.18 4.58
N SER A 293 8.45 26.35 4.98
CA SER A 293 9.01 25.90 6.26
C SER A 293 8.33 26.50 7.51
N ASN A 294 7.49 27.52 7.32
CA ASN A 294 6.73 28.16 8.37
C ASN A 294 5.34 28.52 7.82
N LYS A 295 4.33 27.71 8.17
CA LYS A 295 2.97 27.77 7.59
C LYS A 295 2.16 29.01 7.96
N THR A 296 2.63 29.80 8.93
CA THR A 296 1.93 30.98 9.45
C THR A 296 2.50 32.32 8.95
N LEU A 297 3.62 32.34 8.21
CA LEU A 297 4.32 33.59 7.85
C LEU A 297 4.79 33.62 6.39
N ASN A 298 4.78 34.84 5.82
CA ASN A 298 5.45 35.13 4.55
C ASN A 298 6.93 34.71 4.60
N GLN A 299 7.43 34.16 3.50
CA GLN A 299 8.82 33.70 3.41
C GLN A 299 9.65 34.51 2.42
N ASP A 300 10.77 35.02 2.89
CA ASP A 300 11.73 35.80 2.09
C ASP A 300 12.87 34.92 1.55
N TYR A 301 13.10 35.01 0.25
CA TYR A 301 14.22 34.39 -0.44
C TYR A 301 15.20 35.46 -0.94
N SER A 302 16.41 35.49 -0.38
CA SER A 302 17.49 36.41 -0.78
C SER A 302 18.24 35.90 -2.02
N ILE A 303 17.62 36.04 -3.20
CA ILE A 303 18.11 35.47 -4.46
C ILE A 303 19.30 36.26 -5.00
N ILE A 304 20.33 35.54 -5.45
CA ILE A 304 21.50 36.11 -6.11
C ILE A 304 21.71 35.39 -7.44
N ILE A 305 21.54 36.09 -8.56
CA ILE A 305 21.84 35.58 -9.90
C ILE A 305 23.22 36.09 -10.31
N THR A 306 24.13 35.19 -10.66
CA THR A 306 25.46 35.51 -11.16
C THR A 306 25.53 35.19 -12.64
N VAL A 307 26.03 36.12 -13.45
CA VAL A 307 26.39 35.86 -14.85
C VAL A 307 27.92 35.79 -14.95
N LYS A 308 28.42 34.80 -15.69
CA LYS A 308 29.85 34.62 -15.97
C LYS A 308 30.12 34.56 -17.46
N ASP A 309 31.25 35.11 -17.88
CA ASP A 309 31.79 34.90 -19.21
C ASP A 309 32.69 33.65 -19.26
N SER A 310 33.29 33.42 -20.44
CA SER A 310 34.17 32.27 -20.69
C SER A 310 35.53 32.35 -19.98
N SER A 311 35.88 33.53 -19.46
CA SER A 311 37.10 33.84 -18.72
C SER A 311 36.90 33.86 -17.20
N GLU A 312 35.72 33.44 -16.72
CA GLU A 312 35.29 33.44 -15.30
C GLU A 312 35.11 34.83 -14.66
N ALA A 313 35.17 35.92 -15.44
CA ALA A 313 34.77 37.22 -14.91
C ALA A 313 33.24 37.27 -14.82
N ASN A 314 32.73 37.97 -13.80
CA ASN A 314 31.33 37.84 -13.41
C ASN A 314 30.73 39.14 -12.87
N ASP A 315 29.41 39.20 -12.92
CA ASP A 315 28.59 40.25 -12.33
C ASP A 315 27.34 39.62 -11.69
N THR A 316 26.73 40.30 -10.72
CA THR A 316 25.67 39.74 -9.89
C THR A 316 24.48 40.67 -9.75
N LEU A 317 23.27 40.10 -9.85
CA LEU A 317 22.01 40.76 -9.52
C LEU A 317 21.42 40.10 -8.27
N SER A 318 21.20 40.90 -7.21
CA SER A 318 20.61 40.43 -5.95
C SER A 318 19.25 41.09 -5.71
N PHE A 319 18.28 40.31 -5.25
CA PHE A 319 16.96 40.81 -4.83
C PHE A 319 16.31 39.87 -3.81
N THR A 320 15.32 40.37 -3.08
CA THR A 320 14.50 39.56 -2.17
C THR A 320 13.16 39.27 -2.84
N LEU A 321 12.77 38.00 -2.88
CA LEU A 321 11.42 37.56 -3.26
C LEU A 321 10.67 37.11 -2.02
N THR A 322 9.59 37.79 -1.69
CA THR A 322 8.66 37.42 -0.61
C THR A 322 7.53 36.56 -1.20
N VAL A 323 7.38 35.33 -0.70
CA VAL A 323 6.19 34.53 -0.97
C VAL A 323 5.16 34.80 0.12
N ASN A 324 3.99 35.31 -0.26
CA ASN A 324 2.92 35.63 0.68
C ASN A 324 2.09 34.37 0.98
N ASN A 325 1.88 34.07 2.27
CA ASN A 325 0.93 33.05 2.69
C ASN A 325 -0.51 33.60 2.58
N ILE A 326 -1.45 32.82 2.04
CA ILE A 326 -2.86 33.20 1.97
C ILE A 326 -3.64 32.39 3.00
N ASN A 327 -4.17 33.08 4.01
CA ASN A 327 -4.90 32.45 5.10
C ASN A 327 -6.15 31.68 4.59
N ARG A 328 -6.41 30.50 5.16
CA ARG A 328 -7.57 29.63 4.86
C ARG A 328 -8.36 29.39 6.13
N ALA A 329 -9.69 29.41 6.01
CA ALA A 329 -10.57 29.15 7.14
C ALA A 329 -10.32 27.77 7.79
N PRO A 330 -10.54 27.63 9.11
CA PRO A 330 -10.48 26.34 9.79
C PRO A 330 -11.43 25.30 9.18
N THR A 331 -11.05 24.04 9.22
CA THR A 331 -11.83 22.91 8.68
C THR A 331 -12.13 21.87 9.75
N PHE A 332 -13.39 21.47 9.87
CA PHE A 332 -13.78 20.33 10.71
C PHE A 332 -13.41 19.03 10.01
N THR A 333 -12.77 18.10 10.72
CA THR A 333 -12.41 16.78 10.17
C THR A 333 -13.42 15.69 10.55
N SER A 334 -14.31 15.95 11.51
CA SER A 334 -15.47 15.12 11.81
C SER A 334 -16.70 15.53 10.99
N ASN A 335 -17.58 14.58 10.67
CA ASN A 335 -18.88 14.84 10.02
C ASN A 335 -19.90 15.57 10.92
N GLY A 336 -19.51 15.88 12.16
CA GLY A 336 -20.30 16.64 13.12
C GLY A 336 -21.46 15.86 13.75
N ILE A 337 -21.47 14.54 13.66
CA ILE A 337 -22.52 13.70 14.24
C ILE A 337 -21.96 12.94 15.43
N TYR A 338 -22.60 13.09 16.57
CA TYR A 338 -22.18 12.52 17.84
C TYR A 338 -23.31 11.69 18.43
N THR A 339 -22.98 10.56 19.08
CA THR A 339 -23.95 9.85 19.92
C THR A 339 -23.44 9.75 21.33
N VAL A 340 -24.36 9.98 22.24
CA VAL A 340 -24.18 9.85 23.68
C VAL A 340 -25.36 9.10 24.25
N ILE A 341 -25.09 8.39 25.33
CA ILE A 341 -26.12 7.71 26.07
C ILE A 341 -26.47 8.55 27.29
N TYR A 342 -27.74 8.89 27.42
CA TYR A 342 -28.27 9.57 28.59
C TYR A 342 -28.15 8.65 29.80
N ASP A 343 -27.36 9.03 30.81
CA ASP A 343 -27.15 8.27 32.04
C ASP A 343 -27.67 8.99 33.31
N ASN A 344 -28.31 10.16 33.14
CA ASN A 344 -28.86 11.03 34.20
C ASN A 344 -27.86 11.48 35.30
N LYS A 345 -26.59 11.08 35.23
CA LYS A 345 -25.66 11.18 36.37
C LYS A 345 -24.31 11.77 35.99
N SER A 346 -23.98 11.86 34.70
CA SER A 346 -22.65 12.26 34.26
C SER A 346 -22.62 13.43 33.27
N VAL A 347 -21.44 14.03 33.23
CA VAL A 347 -21.03 14.97 32.19
C VAL A 347 -20.17 14.19 31.20
N GLN A 348 -20.60 14.12 29.95
CA GLN A 348 -19.87 13.43 28.90
C GLN A 348 -19.07 14.42 28.05
N ASN A 349 -17.83 14.07 27.70
CA ASN A 349 -16.98 14.88 26.84
C ASN A 349 -16.77 14.17 25.50
N ILE A 350 -16.96 14.89 24.39
CA ILE A 350 -16.75 14.38 23.04
C ILE A 350 -15.73 15.25 22.33
N ASP A 351 -14.66 14.67 21.84
CA ASP A 351 -13.63 15.43 21.12
C ASP A 351 -14.17 15.99 19.79
N ILE A 352 -13.85 17.25 19.53
CA ILE A 352 -14.13 17.95 18.27
C ILE A 352 -12.80 18.16 17.56
N ASN A 353 -12.66 17.52 16.40
CA ASN A 353 -11.47 17.67 15.59
C ASN A 353 -11.69 18.78 14.56
N VAL A 354 -11.00 19.90 14.80
CA VAL A 354 -10.92 21.05 13.90
C VAL A 354 -9.45 21.34 13.64
N LEU A 355 -9.10 21.55 12.38
CA LEU A 355 -7.74 21.83 11.97
C LEU A 355 -7.71 23.11 11.16
N ASP A 356 -6.69 23.91 11.43
CA ASP A 356 -6.30 25.03 10.60
C ASP A 356 -5.00 24.62 9.91
N ILE A 357 -4.99 24.67 8.58
CA ILE A 357 -3.84 24.17 7.83
C ILE A 357 -2.68 25.16 7.89
N ASP A 358 -2.98 26.46 8.00
CA ASP A 358 -2.03 27.56 8.14
C ASP A 358 -1.39 27.55 9.54
N GLY A 359 -2.05 26.91 10.51
CA GLY A 359 -1.54 26.70 11.87
C GLY A 359 -1.94 27.82 12.83
N ASP A 360 -2.96 28.57 12.47
CA ASP A 360 -3.51 29.64 13.28
C ASP A 360 -4.29 29.11 14.49
N ASP A 361 -4.37 29.95 15.53
CA ASP A 361 -5.06 29.61 16.77
C ASP A 361 -6.57 29.55 16.55
N ILE A 362 -7.14 28.36 16.64
CA ILE A 362 -8.57 28.15 16.46
C ILE A 362 -9.32 28.57 17.74
N ASN A 363 -10.50 29.15 17.53
CA ASN A 363 -11.53 29.31 18.55
C ASN A 363 -12.86 28.73 18.05
N LEU A 364 -13.59 28.05 18.94
CA LEU A 364 -14.88 27.47 18.63
C LEU A 364 -15.98 28.14 19.44
N THR A 365 -17.13 28.37 18.80
CA THR A 365 -18.31 28.93 19.45
C THR A 365 -19.57 28.16 19.07
N LEU A 366 -20.45 27.94 20.04
CA LEU A 366 -21.78 27.38 19.82
C LEU A 366 -22.72 28.49 19.37
N GLU A 367 -23.39 28.27 18.25
CA GLU A 367 -24.44 29.18 17.79
C GLU A 367 -25.70 29.07 18.67
N THR A 368 -26.58 30.07 18.57
CA THR A 368 -27.79 30.17 19.41
C THR A 368 -28.78 28.99 19.27
N SER A 369 -28.58 28.12 18.28
CA SER A 369 -29.32 26.87 18.09
C SER A 369 -28.91 25.75 19.07
N ALA A 370 -27.78 25.89 19.76
CA ALA A 370 -27.26 24.88 20.68
C ALA A 370 -28.10 24.72 21.96
N PRO A 371 -28.39 23.47 22.39
CA PRO A 371 -28.99 23.22 23.69
C PRO A 371 -28.12 23.78 24.83
N THR A 372 -28.73 24.41 25.83
CA THR A 372 -28.02 25.11 26.94
C THR A 372 -27.21 24.20 27.86
N TRP A 373 -27.33 22.90 27.70
CA TRP A 373 -26.63 21.85 28.45
C TRP A 373 -25.48 21.23 27.64
N ILE A 374 -25.17 21.83 26.50
CA ILE A 374 -23.96 21.57 25.73
C ILE A 374 -23.07 22.81 25.86
N SER A 375 -21.78 22.59 26.12
CA SER A 375 -20.76 23.64 26.14
C SER A 375 -19.50 23.16 25.43
N ILE A 376 -18.66 24.09 25.00
CA ILE A 376 -17.35 23.77 24.42
C ILE A 376 -16.29 23.96 25.48
N PHE A 377 -15.43 22.97 25.62
CA PHE A 377 -14.24 23.03 26.46
C PHE A 377 -12.99 23.02 25.57
N LYS A 378 -12.07 23.96 25.82
CA LYS A 378 -10.74 23.98 25.19
C LYS A 378 -9.72 23.50 26.22
N SER A 379 -9.09 22.36 25.94
CA SER A 379 -7.87 21.90 26.61
C SER A 379 -6.63 22.48 25.91
N GLU A 380 -5.42 22.25 26.43
CA GLU A 380 -4.19 22.83 25.88
C GLU A 380 -4.01 22.57 24.37
N ASN A 381 -4.47 21.42 23.85
CA ASN A 381 -4.33 21.04 22.44
C ASN A 381 -5.60 20.58 21.73
N ASN A 382 -6.73 20.36 22.42
CA ASN A 382 -7.95 19.79 21.84
C ASN A 382 -9.21 20.54 22.28
N PHE A 383 -10.24 20.50 21.42
CA PHE A 383 -11.60 20.93 21.75
C PHE A 383 -12.47 19.73 22.08
N SER A 384 -13.39 19.89 23.03
CA SER A 384 -14.44 18.91 23.29
C SER A 384 -15.80 19.56 23.53
N LEU A 385 -16.86 18.86 23.13
CA LEU A 385 -18.22 19.12 23.58
C LEU A 385 -18.39 18.51 24.96
N ASN A 386 -18.74 19.34 25.93
CA ASN A 386 -19.14 18.93 27.25
C ASN A 386 -20.68 18.90 27.32
N ILE A 387 -21.24 17.74 27.64
CA ILE A 387 -22.66 17.45 27.61
C ILE A 387 -23.12 17.09 29.02
N ASP A 388 -23.96 17.96 29.60
CA ASP A 388 -24.44 17.81 30.96
C ASP A 388 -25.88 17.26 31.01
N PHE A 389 -26.01 16.00 31.39
CA PHE A 389 -27.32 15.35 31.54
C PHE A 389 -27.97 15.57 32.91
N THR A 390 -27.33 16.30 33.82
CA THR A 390 -27.82 16.52 35.18
C THR A 390 -29.19 17.21 35.14
N ASN A 391 -30.23 16.53 35.64
CA ASN A 391 -31.63 16.99 35.66
C ASN A 391 -32.32 17.09 34.28
N LYS A 392 -31.91 16.30 33.28
CA LYS A 392 -32.65 16.19 32.01
C LYS A 392 -33.66 15.04 32.05
N ASN A 393 -34.66 15.09 31.17
CA ASN A 393 -35.66 14.04 31.06
C ASN A 393 -35.32 13.10 29.91
N ASN A 394 -35.63 11.83 30.14
CA ASN A 394 -35.37 10.67 29.31
C ASN A 394 -36.22 10.68 28.02
N GLU A 395 -35.62 11.00 26.87
CA GLU A 395 -36.16 10.65 25.55
C GLU A 395 -35.01 10.42 24.54
N ASP A 396 -35.11 9.36 23.72
CA ASP A 396 -34.31 9.20 22.51
C ASP A 396 -34.56 10.44 21.62
N ASN A 397 -33.56 11.32 21.48
CA ASN A 397 -33.76 12.56 20.74
C ASN A 397 -32.48 13.03 20.04
N ASN A 398 -32.68 13.73 18.93
CA ASN A 398 -31.59 14.27 18.12
C ASN A 398 -31.64 15.79 18.22
N TYR A 399 -30.52 16.39 18.61
CA TYR A 399 -30.33 17.83 18.76
C TYR A 399 -29.40 18.31 17.66
N THR A 400 -29.90 19.17 16.78
CA THR A 400 -29.09 19.80 15.72
C THR A 400 -28.70 21.20 16.16
N PHE A 401 -27.42 21.55 16.05
CA PHE A 401 -26.90 22.85 16.41
C PHE A 401 -25.65 23.17 15.60
N ASP A 402 -25.34 24.45 15.42
CA ASP A 402 -24.18 24.86 14.62
C ASP A 402 -22.98 25.19 15.50
N ILE A 403 -21.79 24.80 15.05
CA ILE A 403 -20.53 25.21 15.65
C ILE A 403 -19.80 26.07 14.62
N LEU A 404 -19.41 27.27 15.05
CA LEU A 404 -18.56 28.18 14.29
C LEU A 404 -17.10 28.00 14.75
N ALA A 405 -16.23 27.63 13.83
CA ALA A 405 -14.79 27.69 14.00
C ALA A 405 -14.24 28.96 13.35
N THR A 406 -13.36 29.67 14.05
CA THR A 406 -12.67 30.85 13.52
C THR A 406 -11.21 30.85 13.96
N ASP A 407 -10.33 31.30 13.06
CA ASP A 407 -8.91 31.58 13.28
C ASP A 407 -8.68 33.06 13.69
N GLY A 408 -9.75 33.87 13.75
CA GLY A 408 -9.71 35.32 13.99
C GLY A 408 -9.91 36.18 12.73
N ASP A 409 -9.70 35.63 11.54
CA ASP A 409 -9.80 36.31 10.25
C ASP A 409 -10.92 35.73 9.37
N LEU A 410 -10.94 34.40 9.23
CA LEU A 410 -11.93 33.63 8.51
C LEU A 410 -12.70 32.72 9.46
N ASN A 411 -13.79 32.16 8.96
CA ASN A 411 -14.62 31.25 9.73
C ASN A 411 -15.27 30.18 8.86
N THR A 412 -15.57 29.07 9.52
CA THR A 412 -16.33 27.96 8.97
C THR A 412 -17.42 27.58 9.96
N THR A 413 -18.66 27.50 9.50
CA THR A 413 -19.79 27.01 10.29
C THR A 413 -20.19 25.62 9.80
N VAL A 414 -20.31 24.67 10.71
CA VAL A 414 -20.81 23.32 10.40
C VAL A 414 -21.98 22.98 11.32
N SER A 415 -23.05 22.44 10.74
CA SER A 415 -24.16 21.87 11.50
C SER A 415 -23.77 20.53 12.10
N HIS A 416 -23.92 20.43 13.41
CA HIS A 416 -23.66 19.25 14.19
C HIS A 416 -24.98 18.62 14.66
N THR A 417 -24.97 17.30 14.85
CA THR A 417 -26.11 16.55 15.37
C THR A 417 -25.66 15.72 16.56
N LEU A 418 -26.19 16.01 17.75
CA LEU A 418 -26.05 15.15 18.93
C LEU A 418 -27.26 14.24 19.04
N ILE A 419 -27.02 12.94 18.96
CA ILE A 419 -28.00 11.89 19.18
C ILE A 419 -27.87 11.46 20.63
N VAL A 420 -28.92 11.74 21.40
CA VAL A 420 -29.04 11.26 22.77
C VAL A 420 -29.88 10.00 22.71
N LEU A 421 -29.25 8.87 23.00
CA LEU A 421 -29.95 7.61 23.21
C LEU A 421 -30.24 7.48 24.70
N ASN A 422 -31.47 7.17 25.09
CA ASN A 422 -31.75 6.79 26.46
C ASN A 422 -30.93 5.54 26.84
N SER A 423 -30.25 5.56 27.99
CA SER A 423 -29.63 4.34 28.53
C SER A 423 -30.74 3.33 28.84
N TYR A 424 -30.53 2.10 28.38
CA TYR A 424 -31.31 0.96 28.84
C TYR A 424 -30.62 0.28 30.03
N ASP A 425 -29.46 0.78 30.41
CA ASP A 425 -28.63 0.43 31.56
C ASP A 425 -28.82 1.53 32.62
N SER A 426 -29.34 1.17 33.81
CA SER A 426 -29.79 2.13 34.83
C SER A 426 -28.74 2.49 35.87
N ASP A 427 -27.67 1.72 35.99
CA ASP A 427 -26.58 1.94 36.93
C ASP A 427 -25.25 2.28 36.26
N GLY A 428 -25.15 2.10 34.95
CA GLY A 428 -24.02 2.51 34.11
C GLY A 428 -22.90 1.48 34.05
N ASP A 429 -23.20 0.20 34.30
CA ASP A 429 -22.24 -0.90 34.35
C ASP A 429 -21.89 -1.50 32.97
N PHE A 430 -22.49 -0.98 31.89
CA PHE A 430 -22.42 -1.45 30.51
C PHE A 430 -23.29 -2.67 30.18
N ILE A 431 -24.21 -3.07 31.06
CA ILE A 431 -25.17 -4.16 30.84
C ILE A 431 -26.59 -3.59 30.71
N PRO A 432 -27.31 -3.82 29.60
CA PRO A 432 -28.69 -3.36 29.48
C PRO A 432 -29.63 -4.05 30.47
N ASN A 433 -30.56 -3.31 31.08
CA ASN A 433 -31.52 -3.82 32.07
C ASN A 433 -32.29 -5.07 31.64
N ASP A 434 -32.62 -5.22 30.34
CA ASP A 434 -33.35 -6.41 29.85
C ASP A 434 -32.46 -7.65 29.78
N ILE A 435 -31.15 -7.45 29.63
CA ILE A 435 -30.13 -8.47 29.78
C ILE A 435 -29.91 -8.79 31.25
N GLU A 436 -29.86 -7.78 32.11
CA GLU A 436 -29.76 -7.96 33.57
C GLU A 436 -30.93 -8.77 34.13
N ASP A 437 -32.15 -8.43 33.72
CA ASP A 437 -33.35 -9.21 34.04
C ASP A 437 -33.25 -10.66 33.52
N PHE A 438 -32.57 -10.88 32.39
CA PHE A 438 -32.36 -12.21 31.81
C PHE A 438 -31.29 -13.04 32.55
N ILE A 439 -30.17 -12.43 32.96
CA ILE A 439 -29.08 -13.10 33.68
C ILE A 439 -29.29 -13.10 35.20
N GLY A 440 -30.28 -12.35 35.70
CA GLY A 440 -30.58 -12.21 37.11
C GLY A 440 -29.58 -11.35 37.88
N SER A 441 -29.14 -10.22 37.31
CA SER A 441 -28.37 -9.17 38.01
C SER A 441 -29.24 -8.04 38.55
N ASP A 442 -28.69 -7.28 39.50
CA ASP A 442 -29.37 -6.09 40.06
C ASP A 442 -29.08 -4.84 39.23
N LYS A 443 -30.04 -4.47 38.38
CA LYS A 443 -30.02 -3.28 37.51
C LYS A 443 -29.90 -1.91 38.15
N LEU A 444 -29.70 -1.86 39.46
CA LEU A 444 -29.54 -0.62 40.22
C LEU A 444 -28.19 -0.57 40.95
N ASP A 445 -27.39 -1.62 40.86
CA ASP A 445 -26.11 -1.77 41.53
C ASP A 445 -25.01 -2.14 40.53
N SER A 446 -24.26 -1.14 40.10
CA SER A 446 -23.23 -1.30 39.07
C SER A 446 -22.03 -2.16 39.49
N ASP A 447 -21.93 -2.55 40.76
CA ASP A 447 -20.85 -3.37 41.35
C ASP A 447 -21.44 -4.27 42.45
N GLU A 448 -22.22 -5.29 42.04
CA GLU A 448 -23.03 -6.12 42.95
C GLU A 448 -22.14 -6.84 44.00
N ASN A 449 -20.89 -7.16 43.62
CA ASN A 449 -19.95 -7.88 44.47
C ASN A 449 -19.03 -6.96 45.30
N ASN A 450 -19.13 -5.63 45.14
CA ASN A 450 -18.36 -4.59 45.83
C ASN A 450 -16.82 -4.74 45.70
N ASN A 451 -16.33 -5.14 44.52
CA ASN A 451 -14.90 -5.32 44.25
C ASN A 451 -14.23 -4.07 43.63
N ASN A 452 -14.99 -3.00 43.38
CA ASN A 452 -14.61 -1.76 42.66
C ASN A 452 -14.35 -1.94 41.16
N VAL A 453 -14.94 -2.95 40.55
CA VAL A 453 -15.02 -3.18 39.11
C VAL A 453 -16.49 -3.25 38.76
N VAL A 454 -16.91 -2.49 37.74
CA VAL A 454 -18.31 -2.55 37.33
C VAL A 454 -18.63 -3.92 36.72
N ASP A 455 -19.84 -4.43 36.95
CA ASP A 455 -20.28 -5.77 36.57
C ASP A 455 -19.99 -6.08 35.09
N GLY A 456 -20.29 -5.15 34.18
CA GLY A 456 -19.99 -5.31 32.74
C GLY A 456 -18.51 -5.37 32.37
N LYS A 457 -17.57 -5.15 33.30
CA LYS A 457 -16.11 -5.28 33.11
C LYS A 457 -15.48 -6.39 33.96
N GLU A 458 -16.29 -7.16 34.67
CA GLU A 458 -15.81 -8.21 35.56
C GLU A 458 -15.03 -9.31 34.82
N LEU A 459 -13.98 -9.82 35.45
CA LEU A 459 -13.11 -10.89 34.92
C LEU A 459 -13.12 -12.15 35.80
N GLU A 460 -13.69 -12.10 37.00
CA GLU A 460 -13.72 -13.19 37.96
C GLU A 460 -15.13 -13.40 38.55
N GLY A 461 -15.35 -14.51 39.24
CA GLY A 461 -16.65 -14.81 39.85
C GLY A 461 -17.72 -15.26 38.84
N ASP A 462 -18.97 -15.31 39.30
CA ASP A 462 -20.08 -15.96 38.58
C ASP A 462 -20.49 -15.24 37.28
N ARG A 463 -20.06 -13.98 37.10
CA ARG A 463 -20.32 -13.17 35.88
C ARG A 463 -19.05 -12.66 35.19
N GLY A 464 -17.87 -13.02 35.68
CA GLY A 464 -16.62 -12.56 35.12
C GLY A 464 -16.09 -13.45 34.01
N ASP A 465 -15.84 -12.87 32.84
CA ASP A 465 -15.32 -13.61 31.68
C ASP A 465 -13.78 -13.67 31.75
N GLN A 466 -13.26 -14.78 32.25
CA GLN A 466 -11.86 -14.96 32.68
C GLN A 466 -10.80 -14.50 31.65
N PHE A 467 -11.05 -14.74 30.37
CA PHE A 467 -10.11 -14.47 29.29
C PHE A 467 -10.43 -13.18 28.52
N PHE A 468 -11.48 -12.44 28.88
CA PHE A 468 -11.85 -11.17 28.23
C PHE A 468 -10.72 -10.14 28.26
N LYS A 469 -9.89 -10.13 29.30
CA LYS A 469 -8.68 -9.28 29.39
C LYS A 469 -7.70 -9.43 28.22
N TYR A 470 -7.74 -10.55 27.50
CA TYR A 470 -6.91 -10.79 26.33
C TYR A 470 -7.57 -10.34 25.01
N GLN A 471 -8.86 -10.01 25.00
CA GLN A 471 -9.60 -9.58 23.81
C GLN A 471 -9.36 -8.10 23.49
N TRP A 472 -8.13 -7.77 23.12
CA TRP A 472 -7.73 -6.40 22.76
C TRP A 472 -8.59 -5.79 21.63
N HIS A 473 -9.23 -6.61 20.80
CA HIS A 473 -10.12 -6.12 19.75
C HIS A 473 -11.46 -5.58 20.26
N LEU A 474 -11.87 -5.95 21.48
CA LEU A 474 -13.06 -5.40 22.16
C LEU A 474 -12.69 -4.27 23.12
N GLU A 475 -11.60 -4.45 23.87
CA GLU A 475 -11.05 -3.44 24.77
C GLU A 475 -9.52 -3.55 24.85
N ASN A 476 -8.82 -2.58 24.29
CA ASN A 476 -7.38 -2.64 24.20
C ASN A 476 -6.70 -1.91 25.36
N LYS A 477 -6.29 -2.68 26.37
CA LYS A 477 -5.50 -2.20 27.53
C LYS A 477 -3.99 -2.34 27.35
N GLY A 478 -3.50 -2.65 26.15
CA GLY A 478 -2.07 -2.84 25.89
C GLY A 478 -1.50 -4.14 26.44
N LEU A 479 -2.35 -5.09 26.87
CA LEU A 479 -1.92 -6.37 27.42
C LEU A 479 -1.46 -7.30 26.29
N ALA A 480 -0.26 -7.89 26.43
CA ALA A 480 0.21 -8.92 25.52
C ALA A 480 -0.68 -10.18 25.62
N MET A 481 -1.21 -10.62 24.47
CA MET A 481 -2.08 -11.81 24.38
C MET A 481 -1.29 -13.12 24.31
N ASN A 482 -0.11 -13.08 23.69
CA ASN A 482 0.68 -14.24 23.31
C ASN A 482 2.20 -13.95 23.42
N ASP A 483 3.02 -14.96 23.15
CA ASP A 483 4.48 -14.89 23.32
C ASP A 483 5.23 -14.14 22.20
N SER A 484 4.53 -13.38 21.35
CA SER A 484 5.15 -12.61 20.25
C SER A 484 5.99 -11.42 20.73
N ASN A 485 5.88 -11.04 22.01
CA ASN A 485 6.48 -9.82 22.59
C ASN A 485 6.00 -8.50 21.94
N VAL A 486 4.94 -8.54 21.12
CA VAL A 486 4.32 -7.35 20.54
C VAL A 486 3.06 -7.04 21.34
N SER A 487 3.03 -5.87 21.97
CA SER A 487 1.84 -5.40 22.69
C SER A 487 0.90 -4.67 21.74
N PRO A 488 -0.42 -4.84 21.88
CA PRO A 488 -1.39 -4.07 21.10
C PRO A 488 -1.35 -2.58 21.52
N VAL A 489 -1.66 -1.66 20.59
CA VAL A 489 -1.65 -0.21 20.88
C VAL A 489 -2.96 0.17 21.58
N ILE A 490 -2.87 0.72 22.78
CA ILE A 490 -4.05 1.11 23.60
C ILE A 490 -5.02 1.96 22.78
N GLY A 491 -6.31 1.64 22.87
CA GLY A 491 -7.40 2.31 22.16
C GLY A 491 -7.63 1.86 20.71
N ASN A 492 -6.75 1.03 20.14
CA ASN A 492 -7.03 0.35 18.87
C ASN A 492 -7.91 -0.88 19.13
N ASP A 493 -9.22 -0.66 19.19
CA ASP A 493 -10.27 -1.66 19.37
C ASP A 493 -11.58 -1.21 18.70
N LEU A 494 -12.64 -2.02 18.83
CA LEU A 494 -13.96 -1.72 18.27
C LEU A 494 -14.75 -0.67 19.06
N ASN A 495 -14.21 -0.15 20.18
CA ASN A 495 -14.87 0.78 21.08
C ASN A 495 -16.30 0.35 21.46
N ILE A 496 -16.45 -0.91 21.88
CA ILE A 496 -17.76 -1.57 21.91
C ILE A 496 -18.60 -1.22 23.15
N PHE A 497 -17.97 -0.77 24.24
CA PHE A 497 -18.65 -0.51 25.51
C PHE A 497 -19.73 0.57 25.43
N ASN A 498 -19.50 1.62 24.63
CA ASN A 498 -20.55 2.62 24.40
C ASN A 498 -21.78 2.01 23.73
N THR A 499 -21.61 0.98 22.88
CA THR A 499 -22.76 0.28 22.30
C THR A 499 -23.44 -0.63 23.32
N TYR A 500 -22.67 -1.24 24.22
CA TYR A 500 -23.14 -2.23 25.20
C TYR A 500 -24.12 -1.71 26.24
N HIS A 501 -24.12 -0.42 26.58
CA HIS A 501 -25.18 0.19 27.39
C HIS A 501 -26.62 0.01 26.83
N LYS A 502 -26.77 -0.43 25.58
CA LYS A 502 -28.08 -0.59 24.95
C LYS A 502 -28.21 -1.82 24.04
N TYR A 503 -27.13 -2.24 23.38
CA TYR A 503 -27.20 -3.26 22.34
C TYR A 503 -26.09 -4.31 22.54
N MET A 504 -26.49 -5.57 22.64
CA MET A 504 -25.59 -6.73 22.73
C MET A 504 -26.07 -7.92 21.86
N GLY A 505 -27.08 -7.72 21.03
CA GLY A 505 -27.72 -8.71 20.18
C GLY A 505 -28.96 -9.38 20.78
N TYR A 506 -29.36 -9.00 22.00
CA TYR A 506 -30.44 -9.67 22.75
C TYR A 506 -31.84 -9.33 22.21
N ASN A 507 -32.06 -8.06 21.86
CA ASN A 507 -33.29 -7.51 21.30
C ASN A 507 -34.54 -7.96 22.06
N LYS A 508 -34.52 -7.82 23.40
CA LYS A 508 -35.62 -8.21 24.30
C LYS A 508 -36.07 -9.66 24.11
N GLY A 509 -35.11 -10.55 23.85
CA GLY A 509 -35.33 -11.98 23.61
C GLY A 509 -35.58 -12.37 22.14
N ASN A 510 -35.82 -11.41 21.24
CA ASN A 510 -35.88 -11.67 19.79
C ASN A 510 -34.49 -11.47 19.14
N ARG A 511 -33.54 -12.28 19.61
CA ARG A 511 -32.11 -12.15 19.30
C ARG A 511 -31.84 -12.07 17.80
N ILE A 512 -30.85 -11.25 17.42
CA ILE A 512 -30.39 -11.17 16.03
C ILE A 512 -29.70 -12.49 15.65
N LYS A 513 -29.97 -13.00 14.45
CA LYS A 513 -29.52 -14.35 14.05
C LYS A 513 -28.34 -14.30 13.08
N VAL A 514 -27.20 -14.81 13.53
CA VAL A 514 -25.98 -14.93 12.73
C VAL A 514 -25.71 -16.40 12.43
N HIS A 515 -25.56 -16.74 11.15
CA HIS A 515 -25.29 -18.09 10.69
C HIS A 515 -23.83 -18.24 10.24
N ILE A 516 -23.12 -19.20 10.83
CA ILE A 516 -21.72 -19.50 10.54
C ILE A 516 -21.66 -20.58 9.46
N VAL A 517 -21.25 -20.21 8.24
CA VAL A 517 -21.03 -21.16 7.13
C VAL A 517 -19.54 -21.49 7.10
N ASP A 518 -19.12 -22.60 7.70
CA ASP A 518 -17.70 -22.88 7.93
C ASP A 518 -17.43 -24.41 8.07
N THR A 519 -16.37 -24.82 8.77
CA THR A 519 -16.01 -26.23 9.03
C THR A 519 -16.97 -26.94 9.99
N GLY A 520 -17.87 -26.18 10.61
CA GLY A 520 -18.76 -26.63 11.67
C GLY A 520 -18.46 -25.94 13.00
N THR A 521 -19.45 -25.86 13.87
CA THR A 521 -19.37 -25.18 15.16
C THR A 521 -19.78 -26.13 16.26
N GLN A 522 -18.96 -26.21 17.32
CA GLN A 522 -19.27 -27.01 18.50
C GLN A 522 -20.46 -26.40 19.25
N MET A 523 -21.66 -26.94 19.03
CA MET A 523 -22.90 -26.36 19.57
C MET A 523 -23.00 -26.39 21.10
N ASN A 524 -22.31 -27.34 21.74
CA ASN A 524 -22.33 -27.55 23.18
C ASN A 524 -21.09 -26.98 23.90
N HIS A 525 -20.30 -26.15 23.21
CA HIS A 525 -19.22 -25.42 23.84
C HIS A 525 -19.78 -24.56 24.99
N GLU A 526 -19.14 -24.57 26.15
CA GLU A 526 -19.69 -23.92 27.36
C GLU A 526 -20.02 -22.44 27.12
N ASP A 527 -19.19 -21.78 26.33
CA ASP A 527 -19.31 -20.37 26.01
C ASP A 527 -20.15 -20.04 24.75
N LEU A 528 -20.77 -21.04 24.13
CA LEU A 528 -21.64 -20.85 22.94
C LEU A 528 -23.05 -21.42 23.13
N SER A 529 -23.20 -22.43 23.99
CA SER A 529 -24.42 -23.23 24.10
C SER A 529 -25.68 -22.41 24.39
N ASP A 530 -25.59 -21.38 25.24
CA ASP A 530 -26.69 -20.46 25.55
C ASP A 530 -27.13 -19.58 24.37
N ASN A 531 -26.26 -19.39 23.39
CA ASN A 531 -26.51 -18.61 22.19
C ASN A 531 -26.83 -19.51 20.98
N PHE A 532 -26.69 -20.83 21.10
CA PHE A 532 -26.76 -21.73 19.95
C PHE A 532 -28.21 -22.06 19.54
N ASP A 533 -28.53 -21.79 18.27
CA ASP A 533 -29.80 -22.12 17.64
C ASP A 533 -29.64 -23.36 16.75
N LEU A 534 -29.89 -24.52 17.36
CA LEU A 534 -29.86 -25.80 16.68
C LEU A 534 -30.96 -25.89 15.61
N ILE A 535 -32.14 -25.29 15.83
CA ILE A 535 -33.30 -25.40 14.94
C ILE A 535 -32.98 -24.78 13.57
N ASN A 536 -32.22 -23.68 13.54
CA ASN A 536 -31.77 -23.05 12.30
C ASN A 536 -30.34 -23.42 11.88
N SER A 537 -29.76 -24.46 12.49
CA SER A 537 -28.48 -25.03 12.06
C SER A 537 -28.67 -26.15 11.03
N TYR A 538 -27.65 -26.38 10.21
CA TYR A 538 -27.66 -27.41 9.18
C TYR A 538 -26.46 -28.33 9.30
N LYS A 539 -26.69 -29.63 9.10
CA LYS A 539 -25.62 -30.63 8.99
C LYS A 539 -25.57 -31.16 7.56
N ILE A 540 -24.40 -31.07 6.95
CA ILE A 540 -24.05 -31.77 5.73
C ILE A 540 -23.40 -33.10 6.12
N ASP A 541 -23.97 -34.19 5.64
CA ASP A 541 -23.35 -35.51 5.66
C ASP A 541 -22.53 -35.67 4.39
N PHE A 542 -21.24 -35.93 4.53
CA PHE A 542 -20.28 -36.08 3.43
C PHE A 542 -20.09 -37.55 3.02
N ASP A 543 -20.72 -38.50 3.72
CA ASP A 543 -20.64 -39.92 3.37
C ASP A 543 -21.47 -40.21 2.10
N ASN A 544 -20.80 -40.66 1.02
CA ASN A 544 -21.37 -40.94 -0.31
C ASN A 544 -21.70 -39.68 -1.15
N LEU A 545 -22.99 -39.48 -1.50
CA LEU A 545 -23.49 -38.27 -2.14
C LEU A 545 -23.97 -37.32 -1.04
N PRO A 546 -23.42 -36.09 -0.94
CA PRO A 546 -23.70 -35.26 0.20
C PRO A 546 -25.18 -34.91 0.34
N THR A 547 -25.67 -34.94 1.58
CA THR A 547 -27.05 -34.56 1.92
C THR A 547 -27.04 -33.52 3.01
N ILE A 548 -28.02 -32.60 2.98
CA ILE A 548 -28.19 -31.55 3.97
C ILE A 548 -29.43 -31.81 4.83
N SER A 549 -29.30 -31.57 6.12
CA SER A 549 -30.39 -31.72 7.09
C SER A 549 -30.43 -30.54 8.05
N LYS A 550 -31.61 -29.95 8.24
CA LYS A 550 -31.84 -28.84 9.18
C LYS A 550 -32.13 -29.38 10.58
N GLY A 551 -31.77 -28.64 11.63
CA GLY A 551 -32.08 -29.01 13.01
C GLY A 551 -31.12 -30.03 13.62
N ASN A 552 -29.95 -30.24 13.01
CA ASN A 552 -28.98 -31.24 13.41
C ASN A 552 -27.63 -30.62 13.79
N ASP A 553 -26.90 -31.32 14.65
CA ASP A 553 -25.62 -30.89 15.21
C ASP A 553 -24.58 -30.65 14.10
N PRO A 554 -24.17 -29.38 13.86
CA PRO A 554 -23.19 -29.01 12.84
C PRO A 554 -21.76 -29.09 13.37
N THR A 555 -21.51 -29.71 14.53
CA THR A 555 -20.15 -29.89 15.05
C THR A 555 -19.30 -30.67 14.05
N SER A 556 -18.09 -30.17 13.79
CA SER A 556 -17.15 -30.77 12.85
C SER A 556 -16.83 -32.22 13.25
N VAL A 557 -17.08 -33.17 12.34
CA VAL A 557 -16.76 -34.59 12.55
C VAL A 557 -15.25 -34.87 12.53
N THR A 558 -14.46 -34.04 11.86
CA THR A 558 -12.99 -34.10 11.79
C THR A 558 -12.30 -33.30 12.89
N LYS A 559 -13.07 -32.70 13.81
CA LYS A 559 -12.57 -31.84 14.89
C LYS A 559 -11.81 -30.58 14.38
N GLU A 560 -12.15 -30.09 13.18
CA GLU A 560 -11.71 -28.80 12.67
C GLU A 560 -12.25 -27.64 13.53
N THR A 561 -11.37 -26.77 14.01
CA THR A 561 -11.70 -25.80 15.06
C THR A 561 -12.19 -24.46 14.51
N HIS A 562 -12.03 -24.22 13.22
CA HIS A 562 -12.16 -22.90 12.60
C HIS A 562 -13.59 -22.34 12.77
N GLY A 563 -14.63 -23.11 12.46
CA GLY A 563 -16.01 -22.66 12.62
C GLY A 563 -16.44 -22.40 14.08
N THR A 564 -15.86 -23.10 15.07
CA THR A 564 -16.06 -22.79 16.49
C THR A 564 -15.38 -21.47 16.86
N MET A 565 -14.12 -21.27 16.45
CA MET A 565 -13.38 -20.02 16.66
C MET A 565 -14.09 -18.81 16.03
N VAL A 566 -14.65 -18.98 14.84
CA VAL A 566 -15.44 -17.95 14.15
C VAL A 566 -16.72 -17.62 14.93
N ALA A 567 -17.44 -18.62 15.43
CA ALA A 567 -18.65 -18.42 16.23
C ALA A 567 -18.36 -17.66 17.54
N GLY A 568 -17.25 -17.99 18.22
CA GLY A 568 -16.83 -17.29 19.45
C GLY A 568 -16.59 -15.80 19.25
N ILE A 569 -15.98 -15.40 18.12
CA ILE A 569 -15.77 -13.98 17.80
C ILE A 569 -17.12 -13.26 17.63
N VAL A 570 -18.11 -13.90 17.00
CA VAL A 570 -19.44 -13.31 16.83
C VAL A 570 -20.16 -13.15 18.16
N GLY A 571 -20.25 -14.22 18.96
CA GLY A 571 -21.17 -14.26 20.10
C GLY A 571 -20.83 -15.32 21.14
N ALA A 572 -19.55 -15.46 21.53
CA ALA A 572 -19.23 -16.05 22.83
C ALA A 572 -20.03 -15.33 23.94
N ARG A 573 -20.51 -16.10 24.91
CA ARG A 573 -21.54 -15.68 25.85
C ARG A 573 -20.92 -14.86 26.97
N ALA A 574 -21.18 -13.56 27.00
CA ALA A 574 -20.76 -12.71 28.11
C ALA A 574 -21.56 -13.01 29.39
N PHE A 575 -20.92 -12.73 30.53
CA PHE A 575 -21.53 -12.70 31.87
C PHE A 575 -22.03 -14.06 32.37
N ASN A 576 -21.34 -15.13 31.99
CA ASN A 576 -21.62 -16.52 32.43
C ASN A 576 -20.54 -17.07 33.39
N GLY A 577 -19.54 -16.26 33.76
CA GLY A 577 -18.43 -16.68 34.63
C GLY A 577 -17.40 -17.56 33.92
N LEU A 578 -17.45 -17.63 32.59
CA LEU A 578 -16.62 -18.49 31.76
C LEU A 578 -15.93 -17.66 30.68
N GLY A 579 -14.79 -18.13 30.20
CA GLY A 579 -14.34 -17.80 28.85
C GLY A 579 -14.19 -16.34 28.46
N LEU A 580 -14.85 -16.01 27.35
CA LEU A 580 -14.64 -14.83 26.51
C LEU A 580 -15.99 -14.18 26.18
N ARG A 581 -15.94 -13.02 25.52
CA ARG A 581 -17.11 -12.31 25.02
C ARG A 581 -17.08 -12.24 23.51
N GLY A 582 -18.19 -12.53 22.84
CA GLY A 582 -18.33 -12.22 21.43
C GLY A 582 -18.52 -10.72 21.23
N VAL A 583 -18.36 -10.25 19.99
CA VAL A 583 -18.71 -8.87 19.62
C VAL A 583 -20.18 -8.59 19.96
N ALA A 584 -21.08 -9.53 19.74
CA ALA A 584 -22.50 -9.45 20.09
C ALA A 584 -22.90 -10.64 20.99
N PRO A 585 -22.64 -10.57 22.31
CA PRO A 585 -22.64 -11.72 23.20
C PRO A 585 -24.02 -12.33 23.50
N PHE A 586 -25.11 -11.72 22.99
CA PHE A 586 -26.48 -12.19 23.16
C PHE A 586 -27.17 -12.46 21.82
N VAL A 587 -26.43 -12.59 20.72
CA VAL A 587 -26.99 -13.06 19.44
C VAL A 587 -27.45 -14.51 19.50
N SER A 588 -28.23 -14.90 18.51
CA SER A 588 -28.51 -16.30 18.21
C SER A 588 -27.55 -16.79 17.12
N ILE A 589 -26.75 -17.79 17.45
CA ILE A 589 -25.76 -18.38 16.55
C ILE A 589 -26.32 -19.69 16.00
N SER A 590 -26.41 -19.80 14.69
CA SER A 590 -26.62 -21.08 14.00
C SER A 590 -25.42 -21.37 13.11
N ALA A 591 -25.25 -22.62 12.67
CA ALA A 591 -24.09 -22.97 11.86
C ALA A 591 -24.36 -24.08 10.84
N THR A 592 -23.45 -24.18 9.87
CA THR A 592 -23.33 -25.31 8.95
C THR A 592 -21.88 -25.78 8.87
N ASN A 593 -21.66 -27.09 8.92
CA ASN A 593 -20.38 -27.74 8.57
C ASN A 593 -20.19 -27.81 7.04
N PHE A 594 -20.19 -26.66 6.39
CA PHE A 594 -20.09 -26.54 4.94
C PHE A 594 -18.76 -27.06 4.37
N ILE A 595 -17.69 -27.00 5.17
CA ILE A 595 -16.34 -27.39 4.78
C ILE A 595 -15.94 -28.64 5.57
N GLN A 596 -15.43 -29.66 4.89
CA GLN A 596 -14.82 -30.80 5.56
C GLN A 596 -13.59 -31.24 4.77
N ASP A 597 -12.41 -31.30 5.40
CA ASP A 597 -11.15 -31.70 4.78
C ASP A 597 -10.86 -30.92 3.46
N GLY A 598 -11.24 -29.63 3.43
CA GLY A 598 -11.10 -28.75 2.26
C GLY A 598 -12.11 -28.99 1.13
N SER A 599 -13.06 -29.91 1.30
CA SER A 599 -14.13 -30.19 0.33
C SER A 599 -15.36 -29.31 0.59
N VAL A 600 -15.97 -28.81 -0.49
CA VAL A 600 -17.18 -27.98 -0.45
C VAL A 600 -18.19 -28.40 -1.53
N TYR A 601 -19.49 -28.27 -1.21
CA TYR A 601 -20.60 -28.62 -2.11
C TYR A 601 -21.51 -27.42 -2.34
N PRO A 602 -21.24 -26.60 -3.39
CA PRO A 602 -21.94 -25.34 -3.67
C PRO A 602 -23.46 -25.42 -3.67
N ASP A 603 -24.04 -26.51 -4.17
CA ASP A 603 -25.48 -26.68 -4.29
C ASP A 603 -26.19 -26.68 -2.93
N MET A 604 -25.49 -27.03 -1.86
CA MET A 604 -26.04 -27.01 -0.49
C MET A 604 -26.34 -25.58 -0.02
N LEU A 605 -25.63 -24.58 -0.55
CA LEU A 605 -25.85 -23.17 -0.21
C LEU A 605 -27.19 -22.64 -0.72
N ASP A 606 -27.82 -23.29 -1.70
CA ASP A 606 -29.18 -22.92 -2.14
C ASP A 606 -30.17 -22.95 -0.97
N THR A 607 -30.04 -23.95 -0.09
CA THR A 607 -30.88 -24.08 1.10
C THR A 607 -30.42 -23.17 2.23
N ILE A 608 -29.10 -23.08 2.45
CA ILE A 608 -28.52 -22.36 3.60
C ILE A 608 -28.67 -20.85 3.43
N TRP A 609 -28.14 -20.29 2.34
CA TRP A 609 -28.11 -18.84 2.13
C TRP A 609 -29.47 -18.22 1.86
N LYS A 610 -30.49 -19.03 1.54
CA LYS A 610 -31.86 -18.57 1.32
C LYS A 610 -32.76 -18.74 2.55
N ASP A 611 -32.25 -19.22 3.67
CA ASP A 611 -33.05 -19.38 4.88
C ASP A 611 -33.59 -18.02 5.34
N PRO A 612 -34.92 -17.79 5.29
CA PRO A 612 -35.50 -16.50 5.68
C PRO A 612 -35.41 -16.23 7.18
N ASN A 613 -35.07 -17.23 7.98
CA ASN A 613 -34.94 -17.10 9.43
C ASN A 613 -33.59 -16.51 9.84
N ILE A 614 -32.63 -16.35 8.93
CA ILE A 614 -31.28 -15.85 9.25
C ILE A 614 -31.13 -14.40 8.80
N ASP A 615 -30.52 -13.57 9.65
CA ASP A 615 -30.25 -12.17 9.31
C ASP A 615 -28.91 -12.00 8.59
N ILE A 616 -27.85 -12.59 9.15
CA ILE A 616 -26.46 -12.39 8.73
C ILE A 616 -25.80 -13.75 8.49
N PHE A 617 -25.16 -13.92 7.34
CA PHE A 617 -24.35 -15.08 7.00
C PHE A 617 -22.87 -14.71 7.03
N ASN A 618 -22.13 -15.31 7.96
CA ASN A 618 -20.68 -15.19 8.02
C ASN A 618 -20.02 -16.31 7.20
N ASN A 619 -19.18 -15.93 6.24
CA ASN A 619 -18.45 -16.84 5.37
C ASN A 619 -16.94 -16.57 5.48
N SER A 620 -16.30 -17.22 6.45
CA SER A 620 -14.85 -17.09 6.70
C SER A 620 -14.03 -18.04 5.81
N TRP A 621 -14.42 -18.16 4.55
CA TRP A 621 -13.80 -19.02 3.53
C TRP A 621 -13.80 -18.32 2.16
N GLY A 622 -13.05 -18.87 1.21
CA GLY A 622 -12.98 -18.38 -0.17
C GLY A 622 -12.79 -19.50 -1.18
N SER A 623 -13.05 -19.22 -2.45
CA SER A 623 -12.94 -20.19 -3.55
C SER A 623 -12.44 -19.53 -4.84
N LYS A 624 -11.34 -20.05 -5.39
CA LYS A 624 -10.82 -19.64 -6.70
C LYS A 624 -11.41 -20.43 -7.87
N GLU A 625 -12.38 -21.32 -7.60
CA GLU A 625 -12.96 -22.18 -8.63
C GLU A 625 -13.86 -21.43 -9.62
N ILE A 626 -13.49 -21.49 -10.90
CA ILE A 626 -14.06 -20.68 -11.98
C ILE A 626 -15.43 -21.17 -12.46
N TYR A 627 -15.69 -22.47 -12.33
CA TYR A 627 -16.84 -23.12 -12.97
C TYR A 627 -18.11 -23.13 -12.11
N LYS A 628 -18.02 -22.69 -10.85
CA LYS A 628 -19.13 -22.66 -9.87
C LYS A 628 -19.74 -21.26 -9.65
N ARG A 629 -19.25 -20.26 -10.41
CA ARG A 629 -19.47 -18.81 -10.22
C ARG A 629 -20.94 -18.35 -10.26
N PHE A 630 -21.76 -18.93 -11.15
CA PHE A 630 -23.13 -18.46 -11.37
C PHE A 630 -24.12 -18.87 -10.27
N LEU A 631 -23.84 -19.97 -9.56
CA LEU A 631 -24.74 -20.48 -8.53
C LEU A 631 -24.75 -19.59 -7.29
N TYR A 632 -23.56 -19.21 -6.81
CA TYR A 632 -23.45 -18.36 -5.62
C TYR A 632 -24.17 -17.02 -5.77
N GLU A 633 -24.01 -16.38 -6.92
CA GLU A 633 -24.66 -15.11 -7.23
C GLU A 633 -26.18 -15.23 -7.25
N GLN A 634 -26.71 -16.30 -7.86
CA GLN A 634 -28.15 -16.56 -7.86
C GLN A 634 -28.71 -16.79 -6.44
N TYR A 635 -27.95 -17.47 -5.59
CA TYR A 635 -28.38 -17.74 -4.21
C TYR A 635 -28.38 -16.47 -3.37
N MET A 636 -27.32 -15.66 -3.46
CA MET A 636 -27.24 -14.36 -2.79
C MET A 636 -28.29 -13.38 -3.32
N GLU A 637 -28.56 -13.34 -4.62
CA GLU A 637 -29.64 -12.51 -5.19
C GLU A 637 -31.00 -12.89 -4.60
N SER A 638 -31.29 -14.20 -4.48
CA SER A 638 -32.51 -14.67 -3.85
C SER A 638 -32.58 -14.24 -2.39
N GLY A 639 -31.55 -14.50 -1.57
CA GLY A 639 -31.58 -14.17 -0.15
C GLY A 639 -31.59 -12.66 0.12
N THR A 640 -30.91 -11.85 -0.68
CA THR A 640 -30.99 -10.37 -0.60
C THR A 640 -32.34 -9.82 -1.08
N THR A 641 -33.10 -10.58 -1.88
CA THR A 641 -34.44 -10.19 -2.34
C THR A 641 -35.54 -10.61 -1.35
N THR A 642 -35.43 -11.79 -0.74
CA THR A 642 -36.52 -12.40 0.04
C THR A 642 -36.26 -12.46 1.54
N GLY A 643 -35.00 -12.49 1.98
CA GLY A 643 -34.63 -12.60 3.40
C GLY A 643 -35.01 -11.35 4.20
N ARG A 644 -35.11 -11.52 5.53
CA ARG A 644 -35.40 -10.44 6.48
C ARG A 644 -36.62 -9.59 6.11
N ASP A 645 -37.75 -10.23 5.80
CA ASP A 645 -38.97 -9.54 5.34
C ASP A 645 -38.73 -8.60 4.14
N ARG A 646 -37.91 -9.05 3.17
CA ARG A 646 -37.47 -8.29 1.98
C ARG A 646 -36.53 -7.11 2.26
N LYS A 647 -36.01 -6.97 3.48
CA LYS A 647 -34.85 -6.11 3.78
C LYS A 647 -33.55 -6.71 3.21
N GLY A 648 -33.55 -8.02 3.00
CA GLY A 648 -32.49 -8.80 2.37
C GLY A 648 -31.48 -9.34 3.38
N ALA A 649 -31.10 -10.61 3.19
CA ALA A 649 -30.02 -11.25 3.94
C ALA A 649 -28.69 -10.51 3.75
N ILE A 650 -27.82 -10.56 4.76
CA ILE A 650 -26.51 -9.91 4.74
C ILE A 650 -25.43 -10.98 4.61
N TYR A 651 -24.58 -10.87 3.58
CA TYR A 651 -23.48 -11.81 3.35
C TYR A 651 -22.14 -11.14 3.65
N VAL A 652 -21.47 -11.61 4.70
CA VAL A 652 -20.13 -11.14 5.10
C VAL A 652 -19.11 -12.18 4.71
N PHE A 653 -18.04 -11.76 4.02
CA PHE A 653 -16.98 -12.64 3.55
C PHE A 653 -15.60 -12.12 3.94
N ALA A 654 -14.72 -13.04 4.29
CA ALA A 654 -13.29 -12.78 4.41
C ALA A 654 -12.68 -12.42 3.04
N ALA A 655 -11.84 -11.38 2.98
CA ALA A 655 -11.17 -10.98 1.73
C ALA A 655 -10.09 -11.97 1.24
N GLY A 656 -9.53 -12.77 2.14
CA GLY A 656 -8.45 -13.72 1.88
C GLY A 656 -7.15 -13.39 2.63
N ASN A 657 -6.24 -14.37 2.68
CA ASN A 657 -4.98 -14.31 3.44
C ASN A 657 -3.75 -14.48 2.53
N GLY A 658 -3.83 -13.97 1.30
CA GLY A 658 -2.87 -14.23 0.22
C GLY A 658 -1.95 -13.05 -0.13
N ARG A 659 -1.89 -11.99 0.68
CA ARG A 659 -1.06 -10.80 0.37
C ARG A 659 0.39 -11.15 0.05
N GLU A 660 1.02 -11.99 0.88
CA GLU A 660 2.44 -12.35 0.78
C GLU A 660 2.79 -13.07 -0.53
N ILE A 661 1.80 -13.70 -1.18
CA ILE A 661 1.95 -14.35 -2.49
C ILE A 661 1.41 -13.50 -3.65
N GLY A 662 1.08 -12.23 -3.40
CA GLY A 662 0.57 -11.29 -4.42
C GLY A 662 -0.87 -11.57 -4.84
N ASP A 663 -1.70 -12.11 -3.95
CA ASP A 663 -3.11 -12.35 -4.22
C ASP A 663 -3.92 -11.05 -4.29
N ASN A 664 -5.09 -11.11 -4.91
CA ASN A 664 -6.05 -10.02 -4.96
C ASN A 664 -7.45 -10.56 -4.65
N SER A 665 -8.21 -9.86 -3.81
CA SER A 665 -9.51 -10.34 -3.34
C SER A 665 -10.51 -10.47 -4.48
N ASN A 666 -10.39 -9.68 -5.55
CA ASN A 666 -11.24 -9.81 -6.73
C ASN A 666 -10.99 -11.09 -7.54
N PHE A 667 -9.91 -11.83 -7.30
CA PHE A 667 -9.71 -13.10 -7.99
C PHE A 667 -10.71 -14.16 -7.53
N ASP A 668 -11.26 -14.04 -6.31
CA ASP A 668 -12.44 -14.77 -5.91
C ASP A 668 -13.69 -14.08 -6.49
N TYR A 669 -14.40 -14.80 -7.36
CA TYR A 669 -15.60 -14.28 -8.01
C TYR A 669 -16.74 -13.97 -7.03
N THR A 670 -16.74 -14.64 -5.87
CA THR A 670 -17.74 -14.52 -4.81
C THR A 670 -17.57 -13.21 -4.08
N THR A 671 -16.36 -12.88 -3.63
CA THR A 671 -16.07 -11.64 -2.92
C THR A 671 -16.16 -10.43 -3.84
N GLY A 672 -15.94 -10.59 -5.15
CA GLY A 672 -16.20 -9.55 -6.15
C GLY A 672 -17.68 -9.29 -6.43
N ASN A 673 -18.62 -9.95 -5.73
CA ASN A 673 -20.07 -9.80 -5.96
C ASN A 673 -20.67 -8.60 -5.21
N ARG A 674 -21.59 -7.89 -5.86
CA ARG A 674 -22.31 -6.73 -5.30
C ARG A 674 -23.06 -7.01 -3.99
N PHE A 675 -23.52 -8.24 -3.75
CA PHE A 675 -24.27 -8.64 -2.56
C PHE A 675 -23.38 -8.82 -1.32
N VAL A 676 -22.06 -8.88 -1.52
CA VAL A 676 -21.12 -9.25 -0.46
C VAL A 676 -20.56 -8.00 0.22
N ILE A 677 -20.39 -8.13 1.53
CA ILE A 677 -19.55 -7.29 2.39
C ILE A 677 -18.21 -8.01 2.52
N THR A 678 -17.23 -7.64 1.70
CA THR A 678 -15.88 -8.20 1.75
C THR A 678 -15.06 -7.48 2.80
N VAL A 679 -14.45 -8.24 3.70
CA VAL A 679 -13.79 -7.73 4.91
C VAL A 679 -12.29 -7.98 4.88
N ALA A 680 -11.53 -6.89 4.89
CA ALA A 680 -10.08 -6.91 5.06
C ALA A 680 -9.69 -7.02 6.54
N ALA A 681 -8.51 -7.58 6.82
CA ALA A 681 -7.98 -7.74 8.17
C ALA A 681 -6.97 -6.64 8.50
N ILE A 682 -7.08 -6.11 9.72
CA ILE A 682 -6.10 -5.21 10.32
C ILE A 682 -5.53 -5.78 11.63
N ASN A 683 -4.33 -5.35 11.99
CA ASN A 683 -3.67 -5.73 13.23
C ASN A 683 -3.92 -4.70 14.34
N SER A 684 -3.34 -4.96 15.52
CA SER A 684 -3.49 -4.15 16.73
C SER A 684 -2.86 -2.75 16.66
N HIS A 685 -2.21 -2.41 15.55
CA HIS A 685 -1.62 -1.11 15.29
C HIS A 685 -2.41 -0.32 14.23
N ASN A 686 -3.59 -0.81 13.83
CA ASN A 686 -4.42 -0.26 12.75
C ASN A 686 -3.77 -0.27 11.36
N TYR A 687 -2.76 -1.12 11.15
CA TYR A 687 -2.24 -1.44 9.83
C TYR A 687 -2.93 -2.68 9.26
N TYR A 688 -2.91 -2.87 7.95
CA TYR A 688 -3.34 -4.13 7.35
C TYR A 688 -2.52 -5.29 7.98
N SER A 689 -3.19 -6.39 8.29
CA SER A 689 -2.48 -7.59 8.76
C SER A 689 -1.56 -8.10 7.64
N SER A 690 -0.39 -8.68 7.98
CA SER A 690 0.63 -9.05 6.98
C SER A 690 0.11 -9.91 5.82
N TYR A 691 -0.90 -10.74 6.10
CA TYR A 691 -1.55 -11.65 5.15
C TYR A 691 -2.77 -11.07 4.43
N SER A 692 -3.35 -9.95 4.89
CA SER A 692 -4.65 -9.42 4.46
C SER A 692 -4.69 -9.11 2.96
N THR A 693 -5.46 -9.88 2.18
CA THR A 693 -5.52 -9.73 0.73
C THR A 693 -6.13 -8.38 0.31
N PRO A 694 -5.41 -7.52 -0.44
CA PRO A 694 -5.96 -6.27 -0.96
C PRO A 694 -6.89 -6.50 -2.16
N GLY A 695 -7.77 -5.54 -2.43
CA GLY A 695 -8.48 -5.44 -3.69
C GLY A 695 -9.63 -4.44 -3.69
N ALA A 696 -10.01 -4.00 -4.89
CA ALA A 696 -11.02 -2.96 -5.07
C ALA A 696 -12.44 -3.35 -4.60
N ASN A 697 -12.70 -4.63 -4.34
CA ASN A 697 -13.97 -5.14 -3.80
C ASN A 697 -14.04 -5.14 -2.26
N ASN A 698 -12.93 -4.91 -1.56
CA ASN A 698 -12.95 -4.75 -0.10
C ASN A 698 -13.92 -3.61 0.25
N LEU A 699 -14.86 -3.86 1.17
CA LEU A 699 -15.83 -2.84 1.60
C LEU A 699 -15.38 -2.20 2.91
N VAL A 700 -14.88 -3.01 3.85
CA VAL A 700 -14.58 -2.58 5.22
C VAL A 700 -13.46 -3.42 5.81
N SER A 701 -12.87 -2.93 6.88
CA SER A 701 -11.87 -3.63 7.68
C SER A 701 -12.34 -3.91 9.10
N ALA A 702 -11.85 -4.99 9.68
CA ALA A 702 -11.93 -5.27 11.10
C ALA A 702 -10.68 -6.01 11.59
N TYR A 703 -10.52 -6.14 12.91
CA TYR A 703 -9.31 -6.71 13.48
C TYR A 703 -9.18 -8.22 13.15
N GLY A 704 -8.13 -8.57 12.42
CA GLY A 704 -7.73 -9.96 12.17
C GLY A 704 -6.51 -10.39 12.99
N GLY A 705 -5.79 -9.43 13.57
CA GLY A 705 -4.53 -9.69 14.28
C GLY A 705 -3.38 -10.04 13.33
N GLU A 706 -2.37 -10.73 13.83
CA GLU A 706 -1.19 -11.20 13.09
C GLU A 706 -1.03 -12.71 13.19
N TYR A 707 0.08 -13.26 12.69
CA TYR A 707 0.47 -14.62 13.08
C TYR A 707 0.86 -14.66 14.56
N TYR A 708 0.56 -15.76 15.25
CA TYR A 708 0.87 -15.96 16.67
C TYR A 708 2.31 -15.61 17.06
N THR A 709 3.26 -15.82 16.15
CA THR A 709 4.69 -15.57 16.37
C THR A 709 5.13 -14.14 16.05
N THR A 710 4.32 -13.36 15.33
CA THR A 710 4.69 -12.02 14.84
C THR A 710 3.88 -10.90 15.46
N GLY A 711 2.74 -11.20 16.11
CA GLY A 711 1.98 -10.20 16.84
C GLY A 711 0.72 -10.73 17.52
N PRO A 712 -0.10 -9.83 18.09
CA PRO A 712 -1.38 -10.19 18.69
C PRO A 712 -2.33 -10.81 17.67
N THR A 713 -2.86 -11.97 18.02
CA THR A 713 -3.91 -12.73 17.34
C THR A 713 -5.28 -12.33 17.91
N ILE A 714 -6.33 -13.09 17.61
CA ILE A 714 -7.68 -12.93 18.17
C ILE A 714 -7.97 -14.05 19.16
N ALA A 715 -8.32 -13.67 20.39
CA ALA A 715 -8.79 -14.58 21.42
C ALA A 715 -10.25 -14.99 21.14
N THR A 716 -10.53 -16.29 21.14
CA THR A 716 -11.87 -16.86 20.85
C THR A 716 -12.01 -18.29 21.40
N THR A 717 -13.19 -18.89 21.28
CA THR A 717 -13.48 -20.29 21.65
C THR A 717 -12.72 -21.28 20.75
N ASN A 718 -12.58 -22.53 21.20
CA ASN A 718 -11.91 -23.63 20.51
C ASN A 718 -12.75 -24.90 20.68
N ILE A 719 -12.40 -26.01 20.02
CA ILE A 719 -13.09 -27.28 20.29
C ILE A 719 -12.57 -27.88 21.60
N GLU A 720 -13.49 -28.10 22.56
CA GLU A 720 -13.15 -28.61 23.89
C GLU A 720 -12.48 -29.99 23.84
N GLY A 721 -11.34 -30.16 24.54
CA GLY A 721 -10.70 -31.45 24.82
C GLY A 721 -10.13 -32.23 23.62
N GLU A 722 -10.35 -31.78 22.39
CA GLU A 722 -10.02 -32.54 21.18
C GLU A 722 -9.34 -31.72 20.07
N SER A 723 -9.04 -30.45 20.34
CA SER A 723 -8.39 -29.54 19.38
C SER A 723 -6.95 -29.94 19.06
N TYR A 724 -6.55 -29.80 17.79
CA TYR A 724 -5.14 -29.82 17.38
C TYR A 724 -4.39 -28.55 17.82
N ILE A 725 -5.11 -27.48 18.17
CA ILE A 725 -4.58 -26.29 18.81
C ILE A 725 -4.65 -26.50 20.32
N THR A 726 -3.55 -27.01 20.86
CA THR A 726 -3.40 -27.31 22.30
C THR A 726 -2.63 -26.24 23.07
N ASN A 727 -2.38 -25.08 22.47
CA ASN A 727 -1.70 -23.98 23.16
C ASN A 727 -2.74 -22.90 23.46
N THR A 728 -2.92 -22.64 24.74
CA THR A 728 -3.84 -21.68 25.33
C THR A 728 -3.20 -21.10 26.60
N TRP A 729 -3.93 -20.30 27.37
CA TRP A 729 -3.46 -19.79 28.66
C TRP A 729 -3.38 -20.89 29.72
N VAL A 730 -2.49 -20.73 30.70
CA VAL A 730 -2.23 -21.73 31.76
C VAL A 730 -3.50 -22.16 32.49
N ASP A 731 -4.46 -21.24 32.63
CA ASP A 731 -5.70 -21.48 33.36
C ASP A 731 -6.79 -22.16 32.51
N ASP A 732 -6.62 -22.27 31.18
CA ASP A 732 -7.50 -23.05 30.29
C ASP A 732 -6.99 -24.49 30.17
N THR A 733 -7.18 -25.27 31.23
CA THR A 733 -6.61 -26.62 31.33
C THR A 733 -7.22 -27.65 30.36
N ASN A 734 -8.35 -27.31 29.73
CA ASN A 734 -9.08 -28.18 28.80
C ASN A 734 -8.99 -27.72 27.34
N PHE A 735 -8.18 -26.69 27.05
CA PHE A 735 -7.95 -26.14 25.70
C PHE A 735 -9.24 -25.69 24.99
N LYS A 736 -10.19 -25.17 25.77
CA LYS A 736 -11.51 -24.74 25.28
C LYS A 736 -11.45 -23.37 24.61
N TYR A 737 -10.38 -22.62 24.80
CA TYR A 737 -10.17 -21.33 24.20
C TYR A 737 -8.90 -21.32 23.38
N SER A 738 -8.77 -20.33 22.51
CA SER A 738 -7.65 -20.16 21.61
C SER A 738 -7.19 -18.73 21.61
N ASN A 739 -5.88 -18.55 21.71
CA ASN A 739 -5.17 -17.30 21.47
C ASN A 739 -4.42 -17.33 20.13
N LYS A 740 -4.83 -18.18 19.17
CA LYS A 740 -4.13 -18.37 17.90
C LYS A 740 -4.94 -18.00 16.67
N MET A 741 -6.24 -17.73 16.83
CA MET A 741 -7.10 -17.41 15.70
C MET A 741 -6.63 -16.10 15.04
N ASN A 742 -6.57 -16.06 13.72
CA ASN A 742 -6.17 -14.88 12.95
C ASN A 742 -6.84 -14.91 11.55
N GLY A 743 -6.34 -14.08 10.63
CA GLY A 743 -6.83 -14.06 9.26
C GLY A 743 -7.94 -13.04 9.04
N THR A 744 -8.25 -12.77 7.77
CA THR A 744 -9.53 -12.18 7.36
C THR A 744 -10.73 -13.02 7.84
N SER A 745 -10.51 -14.32 8.10
CA SER A 745 -11.44 -15.22 8.78
C SER A 745 -11.78 -14.82 10.22
N SER A 746 -10.99 -13.97 10.88
CA SER A 746 -11.32 -13.34 12.17
C SER A 746 -11.97 -11.98 12.01
N ALA A 747 -11.62 -11.23 10.95
CA ALA A 747 -12.21 -9.93 10.67
C ALA A 747 -13.68 -10.04 10.20
N ALA A 748 -14.00 -11.03 9.36
CA ALA A 748 -15.37 -11.29 8.90
C ALA A 748 -16.38 -11.52 10.05
N PRO A 749 -16.13 -12.39 11.05
CA PRO A 749 -17.05 -12.56 12.17
C PRO A 749 -17.12 -11.32 13.07
N MET A 750 -16.05 -10.52 13.17
CA MET A 750 -16.15 -9.23 13.87
C MET A 750 -17.12 -8.28 13.20
N VAL A 751 -17.08 -8.18 11.86
CA VAL A 751 -18.06 -7.39 11.11
C VAL A 751 -19.45 -7.99 11.26
N SER A 752 -19.59 -9.32 11.24
CA SER A 752 -20.89 -9.98 11.44
C SER A 752 -21.50 -9.67 12.80
N GLY A 753 -20.73 -9.74 13.89
CA GLY A 753 -21.17 -9.34 15.22
C GLY A 753 -21.48 -7.84 15.32
N SER A 754 -20.62 -7.00 14.72
CA SER A 754 -20.82 -5.55 14.66
C SER A 754 -22.16 -5.19 13.98
N LEU A 755 -22.46 -5.87 12.87
CA LEU A 755 -23.71 -5.69 12.15
C LEU A 755 -24.91 -6.24 12.90
N ALA A 756 -24.74 -7.26 13.75
CA ALA A 756 -25.82 -7.71 14.62
C ALA A 756 -26.24 -6.61 15.62
N LEU A 757 -25.27 -5.90 16.22
CA LEU A 757 -25.54 -4.74 17.09
C LEU A 757 -26.22 -3.60 16.32
N VAL A 758 -25.75 -3.33 15.10
CA VAL A 758 -26.39 -2.33 14.21
C VAL A 758 -27.84 -2.70 13.90
N LEU A 759 -28.12 -3.97 13.59
CA LEU A 759 -29.48 -4.43 13.25
C LEU A 759 -30.42 -4.41 14.46
N GLU A 760 -29.92 -4.66 15.67
CA GLU A 760 -30.69 -4.47 16.89
C GLU A 760 -31.09 -3.00 17.06
N ALA A 761 -30.16 -2.07 16.80
CA ALA A 761 -30.40 -0.64 16.90
C ALA A 761 -31.27 -0.07 15.77
N CYS A 762 -31.11 -0.59 14.55
CA CYS A 762 -31.72 -0.11 13.32
C CYS A 762 -32.32 -1.29 12.51
N PRO A 763 -33.42 -1.89 12.97
CA PRO A 763 -33.97 -3.13 12.41
C PRO A 763 -34.55 -2.99 11.01
N ASP A 764 -34.80 -1.77 10.55
CA ASP A 764 -35.40 -1.47 9.24
C ASP A 764 -34.39 -1.28 8.11
N LEU A 765 -33.08 -1.34 8.40
CA LEU A 765 -32.05 -1.26 7.37
C LEU A 765 -32.11 -2.46 6.42
N GLY A 766 -32.13 -2.15 5.13
CA GLY A 766 -31.89 -3.12 4.07
C GLY A 766 -30.40 -3.41 3.89
N TRP A 767 -30.09 -4.49 3.17
CA TRP A 767 -28.70 -4.90 2.92
C TRP A 767 -27.88 -3.82 2.17
N ARG A 768 -28.52 -3.03 1.28
CA ARG A 768 -27.89 -1.89 0.59
C ARG A 768 -27.63 -0.71 1.53
N ASP A 769 -28.59 -0.42 2.40
CA ASP A 769 -28.48 0.63 3.42
C ASP A 769 -27.26 0.39 4.31
N ILE A 770 -27.07 -0.85 4.74
CA ILE A 770 -25.91 -1.27 5.54
C ILE A 770 -24.60 -1.01 4.78
N LYS A 771 -24.50 -1.40 3.51
CA LYS A 771 -23.29 -1.16 2.71
C LYS A 771 -22.99 0.33 2.55
N TYR A 772 -24.02 1.14 2.31
CA TYR A 772 -23.87 2.59 2.21
C TYR A 772 -23.43 3.23 3.54
N LEU A 773 -24.04 2.81 4.66
CA LEU A 773 -23.68 3.31 5.98
C LEU A 773 -22.25 2.94 6.35
N ILE A 774 -21.83 1.69 6.10
CA ILE A 774 -20.42 1.28 6.23
C ILE A 774 -19.51 2.23 5.45
N ALA A 775 -19.84 2.54 4.19
CA ALA A 775 -19.04 3.44 3.38
C ALA A 775 -18.96 4.86 3.95
N LYS A 776 -20.08 5.36 4.49
CA LYS A 776 -20.22 6.71 5.02
C LYS A 776 -19.53 6.90 6.37
N THR A 777 -19.46 5.86 7.20
CA THR A 777 -19.15 6.01 8.62
C THR A 777 -17.90 5.25 9.09
N SER A 778 -17.28 4.44 8.23
CA SER A 778 -16.04 3.72 8.60
C SER A 778 -14.90 4.70 8.94
N THR A 779 -14.07 4.31 9.90
CA THR A 779 -12.95 5.13 10.36
C THR A 779 -11.76 4.94 9.41
N LYS A 780 -11.29 6.04 8.81
CA LYS A 780 -10.04 6.03 8.03
C LYS A 780 -8.85 5.82 8.97
N ILE A 781 -8.20 4.68 8.83
CA ILE A 781 -7.02 4.25 9.59
C ILE A 781 -5.79 4.24 8.68
N ASP A 782 -4.59 4.17 9.28
CA ASP A 782 -3.32 4.21 8.52
C ASP A 782 -3.34 5.32 7.45
N VAL A 783 -3.58 6.57 7.89
CA VAL A 783 -3.97 7.69 7.03
C VAL A 783 -2.95 8.05 5.95
N ASN A 784 -1.69 7.60 6.12
CA ASN A 784 -0.58 7.84 5.20
C ASN A 784 -0.39 6.69 4.19
N ASN A 785 -1.20 5.63 4.25
CA ASN A 785 -1.14 4.55 3.28
C ASN A 785 -1.45 5.07 1.87
N SER A 786 -0.58 4.75 0.92
CA SER A 786 -0.68 5.22 -0.46
C SER A 786 -1.88 4.66 -1.24
N SER A 787 -2.54 3.61 -0.73
CA SER A 787 -3.75 3.05 -1.35
C SER A 787 -5.00 3.91 -1.09
N TRP A 788 -4.95 4.85 -0.14
CA TRP A 788 -6.07 5.76 0.11
C TRP A 788 -6.28 6.71 -1.06
N THR A 789 -7.51 6.76 -1.54
CA THR A 789 -8.01 7.71 -2.52
C THR A 789 -9.33 8.30 -2.04
N ILE A 790 -9.64 9.51 -2.50
CA ILE A 790 -10.94 10.14 -2.26
C ILE A 790 -11.65 10.20 -3.60
N ASN A 791 -12.84 9.60 -3.67
CA ASN A 791 -13.65 9.64 -4.87
C ASN A 791 -14.31 11.03 -5.04
N SER A 792 -14.89 11.30 -6.20
CA SER A 792 -15.51 12.60 -6.51
C SER A 792 -16.78 12.89 -5.71
N ALA A 793 -17.32 11.91 -4.99
CA ALA A 793 -18.41 12.06 -4.03
C ALA A 793 -17.94 12.27 -2.59
N GLY A 794 -16.62 12.33 -2.35
CA GLY A 794 -16.03 12.59 -1.04
C GLY A 794 -15.80 11.37 -0.16
N PHE A 795 -16.04 10.15 -0.66
CA PHE A 795 -15.77 8.93 0.11
C PHE A 795 -14.28 8.57 0.05
N ASN A 796 -13.68 8.30 1.21
CA ASN A 796 -12.35 7.72 1.31
C ASN A 796 -12.42 6.22 1.01
N PHE A 797 -11.56 5.73 0.13
CA PHE A 797 -11.48 4.31 -0.19
C PHE A 797 -10.03 3.86 -0.29
N SER A 798 -9.75 2.62 0.09
CA SER A 798 -8.46 1.96 -0.03
C SER A 798 -8.65 0.51 -0.46
N GLU A 799 -7.76 0.01 -1.32
CA GLU A 799 -7.74 -1.42 -1.67
C GLU A 799 -7.28 -2.30 -0.49
N ASP A 800 -6.50 -1.75 0.45
CA ASP A 800 -6.06 -2.43 1.67
C ASP A 800 -7.17 -2.45 2.74
N TYR A 801 -7.97 -1.38 2.82
CA TYR A 801 -8.86 -1.14 3.96
C TYR A 801 -10.36 -1.04 3.63
N GLY A 802 -10.74 -1.05 2.35
CA GLY A 802 -12.08 -0.66 1.91
C GLY A 802 -12.36 0.80 2.28
N PHE A 803 -13.51 1.08 2.89
CA PHE A 803 -13.83 2.40 3.45
C PHE A 803 -13.16 2.67 4.82
N GLY A 804 -12.47 1.69 5.41
CA GLY A 804 -11.78 1.80 6.70
C GLY A 804 -12.25 0.80 7.74
N LEU A 805 -11.90 1.03 9.00
CA LEU A 805 -12.33 0.20 10.13
C LEU A 805 -13.83 0.39 10.38
N ILE A 806 -14.56 -0.71 10.56
CA ILE A 806 -15.98 -0.67 10.93
C ILE A 806 -16.19 0.15 12.20
N ASN A 807 -17.17 1.05 12.17
CA ASN A 807 -17.50 1.91 13.29
C ASN A 807 -18.97 1.73 13.66
N ILE A 808 -19.24 0.83 14.61
CA ILE A 808 -20.59 0.45 15.05
C ILE A 808 -21.36 1.68 15.51
N GLN A 809 -20.74 2.50 16.37
CA GLN A 809 -21.36 3.68 16.94
C GLN A 809 -21.78 4.66 15.84
N SER A 810 -20.89 4.96 14.89
CA SER A 810 -21.19 5.90 13.81
C SER A 810 -22.28 5.38 12.86
N ILE A 811 -22.34 4.07 12.59
CA ILE A 811 -23.43 3.47 11.81
C ILE A 811 -24.77 3.66 12.54
N ILE A 812 -24.84 3.28 13.83
CA ILE A 812 -26.04 3.42 14.66
C ILE A 812 -26.47 4.88 14.73
N THR A 813 -25.51 5.76 14.93
CA THR A 813 -25.71 7.20 14.96
C THR A 813 -26.41 7.65 13.67
N GLU A 814 -25.81 7.38 12.52
CA GLU A 814 -26.33 7.83 11.23
C GLU A 814 -27.74 7.28 10.95
N CYS A 815 -28.00 5.98 11.16
CA CYS A 815 -29.31 5.39 10.88
C CYS A 815 -30.41 5.83 11.86
N ARG A 816 -30.06 6.31 13.06
CA ARG A 816 -31.03 6.86 14.03
C ARG A 816 -31.24 8.36 13.90
N THR A 817 -30.55 9.04 12.98
CA THR A 817 -30.88 10.44 12.67
C THR A 817 -32.32 10.52 12.16
N LYS A 818 -33.04 11.61 12.47
CA LYS A 818 -34.45 11.78 12.03
C LYS A 818 -34.58 11.93 10.51
N ASN A 819 -33.46 12.15 9.82
CA ASN A 819 -33.41 12.41 8.39
C ASN A 819 -32.90 11.21 7.57
N TYR A 820 -32.38 10.15 8.20
CA TYR A 820 -31.96 8.98 7.44
C TYR A 820 -33.19 8.29 6.85
N THR A 821 -33.18 8.15 5.53
CA THR A 821 -34.19 7.43 4.77
C THR A 821 -33.49 6.31 4.02
N ASN A 822 -34.04 5.10 4.08
CA ASN A 822 -33.50 3.98 3.31
C ASN A 822 -33.39 4.35 1.83
N LEU A 823 -32.36 3.80 1.19
CA LEU A 823 -32.04 4.03 -0.20
C LEU A 823 -33.24 3.70 -1.09
N SER A 824 -33.42 4.53 -2.12
CA SER A 824 -34.44 4.30 -3.13
C SER A 824 -34.27 2.93 -3.82
N PRO A 825 -35.34 2.38 -4.44
CA PRO A 825 -35.25 1.13 -5.16
C PRO A 825 -34.10 1.12 -6.15
N GLU A 826 -33.36 0.02 -6.17
CA GLU A 826 -32.16 -0.11 -6.97
C GLU A 826 -32.46 -0.03 -8.48
N ARG A 827 -31.53 0.60 -9.19
CA ARG A 827 -31.46 0.66 -10.65
C ARG A 827 -30.11 0.11 -11.09
N ASN A 828 -30.08 -0.45 -12.29
CA ASN A 828 -28.85 -0.96 -12.89
C ASN A 828 -28.63 -0.46 -14.30
N ILE A 829 -27.37 -0.45 -14.70
CA ILE A 829 -26.91 -0.20 -16.06
C ILE A 829 -25.99 -1.37 -16.43
N THR A 830 -26.37 -2.14 -17.43
CA THR A 830 -25.53 -3.21 -17.98
C THR A 830 -25.26 -2.94 -19.44
N LYS A 831 -23.98 -2.76 -19.79
CA LYS A 831 -23.52 -2.57 -21.17
C LYS A 831 -22.38 -3.53 -21.48
N THR A 832 -22.49 -4.24 -22.60
CA THR A 832 -21.40 -5.07 -23.15
C THR A 832 -20.80 -4.37 -24.36
N TYR A 833 -19.50 -4.18 -24.34
CA TYR A 833 -18.71 -3.59 -25.42
C TYR A 833 -17.93 -4.70 -26.11
N SER A 834 -18.29 -4.99 -27.36
CA SER A 834 -17.55 -5.93 -28.19
C SER A 834 -16.31 -5.24 -28.74
N ILE A 835 -15.15 -5.70 -28.27
CA ILE A 835 -13.84 -5.14 -28.60
C ILE A 835 -13.24 -5.91 -29.79
N ASN A 836 -13.19 -7.25 -29.69
CA ASN A 836 -12.63 -8.16 -30.70
C ASN A 836 -11.25 -7.72 -31.23
N GLU A 837 -10.39 -7.29 -30.32
CA GLU A 837 -9.08 -6.74 -30.66
C GLU A 837 -7.98 -7.72 -30.30
N GLU A 838 -7.06 -7.96 -31.23
CA GLU A 838 -5.83 -8.70 -30.97
C GLU A 838 -4.90 -7.84 -30.12
N LEU A 839 -4.51 -8.36 -28.96
CA LEU A 839 -3.54 -7.76 -28.06
C LEU A 839 -2.24 -8.52 -28.19
N ASN A 840 -1.22 -7.85 -28.72
CA ASN A 840 0.16 -8.28 -28.53
C ASN A 840 0.66 -7.66 -27.23
N THR A 841 0.95 -8.52 -26.25
CA THR A 841 1.31 -8.09 -24.90
C THR A 841 2.58 -7.25 -24.85
N SER A 842 3.44 -7.27 -25.87
CA SER A 842 4.62 -6.38 -25.96
C SER A 842 4.28 -4.91 -26.25
N ASP A 843 3.17 -4.63 -26.94
CA ASP A 843 2.80 -3.29 -27.45
C ASP A 843 2.38 -2.30 -26.34
N PHE A 844 2.04 -2.79 -25.15
CA PHE A 844 1.55 -2.00 -24.03
C PHE A 844 2.30 -2.33 -22.72
N THR A 845 3.59 -2.64 -22.85
CA THR A 845 4.51 -2.82 -21.71
C THR A 845 4.90 -1.49 -21.07
N GLN A 846 5.00 -0.42 -21.87
CA GLN A 846 5.36 0.94 -21.42
C GLN A 846 4.15 1.89 -21.31
N ASN A 847 3.04 1.61 -22.00
CA ASN A 847 1.88 2.50 -22.07
C ASN A 847 0.58 1.79 -21.68
N TRP A 848 -0.38 2.54 -21.16
CA TRP A 848 -1.75 2.05 -20.89
C TRP A 848 -2.54 1.98 -22.19
N LYS A 849 -3.22 0.85 -22.42
CA LYS A 849 -4.27 0.76 -23.43
C LYS A 849 -5.59 1.19 -22.81
N VAL A 850 -6.24 2.18 -23.41
CA VAL A 850 -7.43 2.84 -22.84
C VAL A 850 -8.67 2.51 -23.68
N TYR A 851 -9.67 1.93 -23.04
CA TYR A 851 -10.98 1.64 -23.61
C TYR A 851 -12.02 2.60 -23.06
N ASN A 852 -12.62 3.40 -23.93
CA ASN A 852 -13.62 4.41 -23.59
C ASN A 852 -15.04 3.79 -23.64
N LEU A 853 -15.71 3.76 -22.51
CA LEU A 853 -17.01 3.14 -22.29
C LEU A 853 -18.03 4.24 -21.97
N LYS A 854 -18.84 4.63 -22.96
CA LYS A 854 -19.82 5.70 -22.80
C LYS A 854 -21.08 5.22 -22.07
N VAL A 855 -21.41 5.87 -20.95
CA VAL A 855 -22.64 5.66 -20.18
C VAL A 855 -23.52 6.91 -20.27
N ASP A 856 -24.71 6.76 -20.86
CA ASP A 856 -25.65 7.89 -21.10
C ASP A 856 -26.74 7.99 -20.01
N GLN A 857 -26.80 7.02 -19.11
CA GLN A 857 -27.75 6.97 -18.01
C GLN A 857 -27.09 7.48 -16.73
N ASN A 858 -27.85 8.21 -15.94
CA ASN A 858 -27.43 8.80 -14.68
C ASN A 858 -28.12 8.07 -13.51
N ILE A 859 -27.31 7.40 -12.69
CA ILE A 859 -27.64 6.85 -11.37
C ILE A 859 -26.54 7.26 -10.38
N THR A 860 -26.90 7.33 -9.09
CA THR A 860 -25.94 7.45 -8.00
C THR A 860 -25.38 6.07 -7.70
N LEU A 861 -24.07 5.90 -7.86
CA LEU A 861 -23.41 4.60 -7.83
C LEU A 861 -23.29 4.04 -6.41
N GLU A 862 -23.49 2.73 -6.28
CA GLU A 862 -23.24 1.96 -5.06
C GLU A 862 -22.18 0.88 -5.30
N TRP A 863 -22.15 0.29 -6.50
CA TRP A 863 -21.20 -0.75 -6.88
C TRP A 863 -21.01 -0.82 -8.40
N ILE A 864 -19.81 -1.21 -8.83
CA ILE A 864 -19.48 -1.46 -10.24
C ILE A 864 -18.85 -2.84 -10.40
N GLY A 865 -19.26 -3.56 -11.44
CA GLY A 865 -18.66 -4.80 -11.91
C GLY A 865 -18.11 -4.65 -13.32
N ILE A 866 -16.84 -5.02 -13.51
CA ILE A 866 -16.19 -5.08 -14.81
C ILE A 866 -15.87 -6.53 -15.14
N THR A 867 -16.57 -7.09 -16.12
CA THR A 867 -16.26 -8.43 -16.63
C THR A 867 -15.39 -8.33 -17.87
N ILE A 868 -14.18 -8.89 -17.79
CA ILE A 868 -13.21 -8.96 -18.88
C ILE A 868 -13.24 -10.38 -19.47
N ASP A 869 -13.58 -10.49 -20.75
CA ASP A 869 -13.54 -11.75 -21.51
C ASP A 869 -12.38 -11.72 -22.51
N SER A 870 -11.40 -12.59 -22.29
CA SER A 870 -10.16 -12.62 -23.06
C SER A 870 -9.58 -14.03 -23.15
N ASN A 871 -9.12 -14.42 -24.34
CA ASN A 871 -8.40 -15.70 -24.53
C ASN A 871 -6.87 -15.53 -24.49
N ILE A 872 -6.37 -14.41 -23.96
CA ILE A 872 -4.92 -14.21 -23.82
C ILE A 872 -4.36 -15.20 -22.81
N THR A 873 -3.26 -15.86 -23.18
CA THR A 873 -2.60 -16.85 -22.34
C THR A 873 -1.73 -16.14 -21.27
N SER A 874 -1.98 -16.45 -19.99
CA SER A 874 -1.44 -15.78 -18.79
C SER A 874 -1.95 -14.34 -18.57
N PRO A 875 -3.26 -14.14 -18.33
CA PRO A 875 -3.78 -12.82 -17.94
C PRO A 875 -3.27 -12.32 -16.59
N SER A 876 -2.58 -13.20 -15.84
CA SER A 876 -1.76 -12.88 -14.67
C SER A 876 -0.54 -12.01 -14.97
N THR A 877 -0.49 -11.30 -16.10
CA THR A 877 0.55 -10.30 -16.39
C THR A 877 -0.03 -8.91 -16.62
N PHE A 878 -1.36 -8.76 -16.61
CA PHE A 878 -1.98 -7.46 -16.75
C PHE A 878 -2.17 -6.76 -15.43
N ASN A 879 -2.19 -5.43 -15.48
CA ASN A 879 -2.83 -4.58 -14.49
C ASN A 879 -4.06 -3.97 -15.15
N ILE A 880 -5.16 -3.88 -14.41
CA ILE A 880 -6.41 -3.33 -14.92
C ILE A 880 -6.90 -2.26 -13.98
N HIS A 881 -7.08 -1.05 -14.51
CA HIS A 881 -7.63 0.08 -13.77
C HIS A 881 -8.94 0.53 -14.40
N ILE A 882 -9.77 1.14 -13.58
CA ILE A 882 -10.96 1.85 -14.02
C ILE A 882 -10.83 3.32 -13.61
N ARG A 883 -11.25 4.22 -14.51
CA ARG A 883 -11.34 5.65 -14.25
C ARG A 883 -12.74 6.17 -14.56
N SER A 884 -13.32 6.90 -13.61
CA SER A 884 -14.64 7.51 -13.75
C SER A 884 -14.60 8.79 -14.57
N PRO A 885 -15.76 9.29 -15.06
CA PRO A 885 -15.87 10.57 -15.76
C PRO A 885 -15.35 11.76 -14.94
N ASN A 886 -15.35 11.64 -13.61
CA ASN A 886 -14.85 12.65 -12.68
C ASN A 886 -13.40 12.38 -12.23
N ASN A 887 -12.66 11.56 -13.00
CA ASN A 887 -11.24 11.29 -12.83
C ASN A 887 -10.85 10.51 -11.55
N THR A 888 -11.81 9.94 -10.81
CA THR A 888 -11.53 8.94 -9.78
C THR A 888 -10.95 7.70 -10.46
N ARG A 889 -9.79 7.24 -10.00
CA ARG A 889 -9.11 6.06 -10.54
C ARG A 889 -8.95 5.01 -9.45
N ILE A 890 -9.26 3.76 -9.78
CA ILE A 890 -9.16 2.59 -8.91
C ILE A 890 -8.47 1.47 -9.66
N ASP A 891 -7.54 0.77 -9.00
CA ASP A 891 -6.88 -0.38 -9.59
C ASP A 891 -7.73 -1.63 -9.28
N LEU A 892 -8.37 -2.21 -10.29
CA LEU A 892 -9.22 -3.39 -10.10
C LEU A 892 -8.39 -4.61 -9.67
N TYR A 893 -7.18 -4.70 -10.24
CA TYR A 893 -6.07 -5.45 -9.68
C TYR A 893 -4.72 -4.96 -10.24
N ASN A 894 -3.67 -5.14 -9.45
CA ASN A 894 -2.29 -4.81 -9.78
C ASN A 894 -1.38 -5.94 -9.27
N ILE A 895 -0.37 -6.32 -10.06
CA ILE A 895 0.59 -7.35 -9.68
C ILE A 895 1.86 -6.68 -9.14
N TYR A 896 2.11 -6.85 -7.84
CA TYR A 896 3.27 -6.28 -7.16
C TYR A 896 4.51 -7.20 -7.14
N VAL A 897 4.44 -8.45 -7.62
CA VAL A 897 5.52 -9.45 -7.42
C VAL A 897 5.85 -10.30 -8.66
N ASN A 898 7.14 -10.61 -8.82
CA ASN A 898 7.84 -11.29 -9.94
C ASN A 898 7.41 -12.74 -10.28
N ASN A 899 6.24 -13.22 -9.85
CA ASN A 899 5.81 -14.59 -10.12
C ASN A 899 4.86 -14.67 -11.32
N ASN A 900 5.27 -15.45 -12.33
CA ASN A 900 4.62 -15.55 -13.65
C ASN A 900 3.23 -16.22 -13.67
N SER A 901 2.56 -16.41 -12.53
CA SER A 901 1.24 -17.04 -12.42
C SER A 901 0.52 -16.66 -11.13
N ILE A 902 -0.74 -16.22 -11.22
CA ILE A 902 -1.63 -16.17 -10.06
C ILE A 902 -1.90 -17.63 -9.65
N ILE A 903 -1.52 -17.98 -8.43
CA ILE A 903 -1.64 -19.35 -7.92
C ILE A 903 -3.11 -19.77 -7.92
N GLY A 904 -3.40 -20.95 -8.49
CA GLY A 904 -4.74 -21.54 -8.52
C GLY A 904 -5.56 -21.27 -9.78
N PHE A 905 -5.03 -20.51 -10.75
CA PHE A 905 -5.75 -20.22 -12.00
C PHE A 905 -5.11 -20.85 -13.24
N PRO A 906 -5.92 -21.38 -14.19
CA PRO A 906 -5.41 -21.80 -15.49
C PRO A 906 -4.90 -20.60 -16.28
N SER A 907 -4.01 -20.84 -17.26
CA SER A 907 -3.47 -19.77 -18.12
C SER A 907 -4.54 -19.05 -18.96
N SER A 908 -5.77 -19.54 -19.03
CA SER A 908 -6.89 -18.95 -19.78
C SER A 908 -8.05 -18.53 -18.87
N TRP A 909 -7.79 -18.14 -17.62
CA TRP A 909 -8.84 -17.93 -16.61
C TRP A 909 -9.79 -16.73 -16.85
N LEU A 910 -9.43 -15.83 -17.77
CA LEU A 910 -10.32 -14.78 -18.29
C LEU A 910 -11.16 -15.22 -19.51
N ASP A 911 -10.91 -16.41 -20.08
CA ASP A 911 -11.63 -16.89 -21.25
C ASP A 911 -13.03 -17.34 -20.82
N GLY A 912 -14.06 -16.68 -21.36
CA GLY A 912 -15.44 -16.83 -20.91
C GLY A 912 -15.87 -15.78 -19.88
N GLY A 913 -14.99 -14.84 -19.53
CA GLY A 913 -15.29 -13.70 -18.66
C GLY A 913 -14.97 -13.92 -17.18
N HIS A 914 -14.35 -12.93 -16.57
CA HIS A 914 -14.22 -12.81 -15.12
C HIS A 914 -14.55 -11.40 -14.65
N ARG A 915 -15.34 -11.30 -13.58
CA ARG A 915 -15.78 -10.04 -12.99
C ARG A 915 -14.81 -9.58 -11.92
N PHE A 916 -14.38 -8.33 -12.03
CA PHE A 916 -13.78 -7.54 -10.97
C PHE A 916 -14.84 -6.58 -10.41
N GLY A 917 -15.16 -6.69 -9.13
CA GLY A 917 -16.10 -5.81 -8.44
C GLY A 917 -15.39 -4.65 -7.74
N THR A 918 -16.08 -3.53 -7.56
CA THR A 918 -15.59 -2.44 -6.72
C THR A 918 -16.71 -1.62 -6.09
N ASN A 919 -16.50 -1.24 -4.82
CA ASN A 919 -17.38 -0.33 -4.08
C ASN A 919 -16.87 1.13 -4.10
N ALA A 920 -15.66 1.36 -4.62
CA ALA A 920 -14.93 2.62 -4.46
C ALA A 920 -15.60 3.87 -5.05
N PHE A 921 -16.53 3.68 -5.99
CA PHE A 921 -17.28 4.75 -6.65
C PHE A 921 -18.60 5.09 -5.94
N MET A 922 -18.79 4.63 -4.69
CA MET A 922 -19.96 4.95 -3.87
C MET A 922 -20.27 6.44 -3.90
N GLY A 923 -21.52 6.79 -4.22
CA GLY A 923 -22.01 8.16 -4.29
C GLY A 923 -21.71 8.91 -5.60
N GLU A 924 -20.87 8.38 -6.49
CA GLU A 924 -20.55 9.06 -7.76
C GLU A 924 -21.70 8.98 -8.77
N ASN A 925 -21.66 9.87 -9.77
CA ASN A 925 -22.58 9.84 -10.90
C ASN A 925 -22.11 8.85 -11.98
N SER A 926 -23.00 7.99 -12.47
CA SER A 926 -22.65 7.03 -13.53
C SER A 926 -22.49 7.63 -14.92
N MET A 927 -23.08 8.79 -15.20
CA MET A 927 -23.17 9.33 -16.56
C MET A 927 -21.83 9.92 -17.01
N GLY A 928 -21.38 9.54 -18.20
CA GLY A 928 -20.18 10.09 -18.82
C GLY A 928 -19.33 9.01 -19.49
N ASN A 929 -18.08 9.35 -19.72
CA ASN A 929 -17.12 8.45 -20.34
C ASN A 929 -16.28 7.77 -19.26
N TRP A 930 -16.43 6.45 -19.14
CA TRP A 930 -15.62 5.61 -18.27
C TRP A 930 -14.44 5.06 -19.05
N GLU A 931 -13.31 4.90 -18.39
CA GLU A 931 -12.12 4.35 -19.03
C GLU A 931 -11.69 3.07 -18.33
N ILE A 932 -11.49 2.01 -19.11
CA ILE A 932 -10.81 0.80 -18.66
C ILE A 932 -9.39 0.85 -19.22
N LEU A 933 -8.42 0.87 -18.33
CA LEU A 933 -7.01 0.94 -18.66
C LEU A 933 -6.39 -0.44 -18.41
N ILE A 934 -5.78 -1.01 -19.45
CA ILE A 934 -5.09 -2.30 -19.36
C ILE A 934 -3.61 -2.08 -19.71
N ARG A 935 -2.72 -2.56 -18.84
CA ARG A 935 -1.28 -2.55 -19.07
C ARG A 935 -0.72 -3.96 -18.89
N ASN A 936 0.27 -4.35 -19.68
CA ASN A 936 1.02 -5.58 -19.45
C ASN A 936 2.32 -5.27 -18.71
N TYR A 937 2.56 -5.96 -17.61
CA TYR A 937 3.72 -5.73 -16.76
C TYR A 937 4.96 -6.54 -17.17
N LEU A 938 4.80 -7.64 -17.92
CA LEU A 938 5.91 -8.53 -18.30
C LEU A 938 6.23 -8.49 -19.79
N ASN A 939 7.49 -8.22 -20.16
CA ASN A 939 7.95 -8.16 -21.56
C ASN A 939 8.13 -9.56 -22.18
N ARG A 940 7.04 -10.31 -22.30
CA ARG A 940 6.99 -11.57 -23.07
C ARG A 940 5.91 -11.43 -24.14
N GLU A 941 6.29 -11.65 -25.39
CA GLU A 941 5.35 -11.64 -26.52
C GLU A 941 4.35 -12.78 -26.37
N LYS A 942 3.08 -12.41 -26.25
CA LYS A 942 1.95 -13.31 -26.31
C LYS A 942 0.83 -12.64 -27.09
N ILE A 943 0.17 -13.44 -27.91
CA ILE A 943 -0.91 -13.00 -28.78
C ILE A 943 -2.20 -13.64 -28.29
N GLY A 944 -3.21 -12.83 -28.07
CA GLY A 944 -4.59 -13.25 -27.81
C GLY A 944 -5.54 -12.10 -28.05
N TYR A 945 -6.84 -12.31 -27.84
CA TYR A 945 -7.88 -11.34 -28.11
C TYR A 945 -8.56 -10.90 -26.82
N LEU A 946 -8.70 -9.59 -26.67
CA LEU A 946 -9.71 -9.03 -25.79
C LEU A 946 -11.04 -9.05 -26.56
N LYS A 947 -11.95 -9.93 -26.14
CA LYS A 947 -13.22 -10.16 -26.84
C LYS A 947 -14.23 -9.11 -26.44
N ASN A 948 -14.54 -9.04 -25.15
CA ASN A 948 -15.59 -8.18 -24.61
C ASN A 948 -15.17 -7.55 -23.27
N ILE A 949 -15.67 -6.35 -23.05
CA ILE A 949 -15.74 -5.73 -21.71
C ILE A 949 -17.22 -5.54 -21.38
N LYS A 950 -17.70 -6.14 -20.30
CA LYS A 950 -19.06 -5.89 -19.78
C LYS A 950 -18.97 -5.04 -18.53
N LEU A 951 -19.68 -3.91 -18.56
CA LEU A 951 -19.82 -2.94 -17.49
C LEU A 951 -21.19 -3.12 -16.82
N GLU A 952 -21.19 -3.32 -15.52
CA GLU A 952 -22.39 -3.45 -14.69
C GLU A 952 -22.32 -2.41 -13.57
N MET A 953 -23.30 -1.52 -13.51
CA MET A 953 -23.38 -0.47 -12.48
C MET A 953 -24.70 -0.61 -11.74
N TYR A 954 -24.64 -0.57 -10.41
CA TYR A 954 -25.80 -0.64 -9.54
C TYR A 954 -25.83 0.57 -8.62
N GLY A 955 -27.03 1.07 -8.34
CA GLY A 955 -27.23 2.35 -7.66
C GLY A 955 -28.70 2.74 -7.60
N HIS A 956 -29.00 4.04 -7.49
CA HIS A 956 -30.37 4.56 -7.48
C HIS A 956 -30.54 5.86 -8.29
#